data_AF-A0A958PXS7-F1
#
_entry.id   AF-A0A958PXS7-F1
#
_cell.length_a   1.000
_cell.length_b   1.000
_cell.length_c   1.000
_cell.angle_alpha   90.00
_cell.angle_beta   90.00
_cell.angle_gamma   90.00
#
_symmetry.space_group_name_H-M   'P 1'
#
loop_
_entity.id
_entity.type
_entity.pdbx_description
1 polymer ?
#
loop_
_entity_poly.entity_id
_entity_poly.type
_entity_poly.pdbx_seq_one_letter_code
_entity_poly.pdbx_strand_id
1 'polypeptide(L)'
;MKRLLMCLACLCASYSFSQSQHFKIFGKLVSAEDQAPLEAATIYLERPKDSSLITYTISRKDGTFLLEDKVSETKLNLFISYVGFKTHYQNIDLTSEEIDLKTISLQESTNQLDEIVIKSEAPITVKKDTLEFNVSSFKTAKDATVEDLLKKLPGVEVDDEGNITVNGKPVNKILVNGKPFFGDDPTITTRNLTKDIIEKIQVTDTKTKSEAFAGEKGDTENKTINLTIKEENNKGVFGRVAAGAGTDKRYEYAGLVNLFDNEQRLSILAGGNNINSPGFSFGEIRKMFGGGNSISVYSDGAFRIDGRSFGGGEGITVSNNVGANYADELAKGIDISADYFMSGADSDNRTVTNRENILPDSRYYTNSVSNSSNSSYSHRVNMNLEIEVDSTFLINVRPSFGFSNSKNEYTREEASSDELGALINSSNLSSFVETTGNNFKNRLSLTKRFGDRGAFLKFRLDTEVNSTNSDDFVNSETNFEDASQEAIFRDQFTDGKEESNNISANLTYRLPLVAKTLFLDFGYNIQSDNNESVKSTYDFDDGTQDFTNFNTDLSTDFDYKNRSHTPNLELTYKKEKWSASIEAGYNYISMENKDGLRPDLSYADDFKNLQLGADFDYRFTETFSMYTGYNLRNNPPSIRQLQPFEDVSNPLNTVTGNPNLVPSNVHSVYLGMNNFNFQNKTGFYIYANVNLTNNVVVSKSTVDENLVRHTTYTNVDGNYRTNFSGSYNKTVKIDSLKSIRYRLGVYSSLRRSVNFNNDVQYASRNTSMTPNVRATFTWKDVLEITPNYRLTFNQNKYDIDDFDNQEFVSHNLGIQTATFVPKKLEWRNDINFSYNPNVSPGFQKSAWFWNSTLAYSILNDKATVTLKVYDLLNQNTNARRSANEDYIQDTQSTVLNQYFMLSFSWKFNTLGKKGETGRDNFFMF
;
A
#
# COMPACT_ATOMS: atom_id res chain seq x y z
N MET A 1 -12.71 -31.19 -47.04
CA MET A 1 -12.71 -30.02 -47.95
C MET A 1 -13.62 -28.88 -47.52
N LYS A 2 -14.91 -29.09 -47.17
CA LYS A 2 -15.81 -28.00 -46.70
C LYS A 2 -15.33 -27.25 -45.43
N ARG A 3 -14.72 -27.93 -44.45
CA ARG A 3 -14.14 -27.29 -43.24
C ARG A 3 -12.87 -26.47 -43.51
N LEU A 4 -12.09 -26.86 -44.53
CA LEU A 4 -10.87 -26.16 -44.95
C LEU A 4 -11.22 -24.89 -45.74
N LEU A 5 -12.24 -24.96 -46.61
CA LEU A 5 -12.81 -23.82 -47.33
C LEU A 5 -13.46 -22.80 -46.40
N MET A 6 -14.08 -23.24 -45.30
CA MET A 6 -14.66 -22.33 -44.29
C MET A 6 -13.57 -21.62 -43.47
N CYS A 7 -12.48 -22.31 -43.12
CA CYS A 7 -11.31 -21.68 -42.50
C CYS A 7 -10.61 -20.69 -43.45
N LEU A 8 -10.49 -21.04 -44.74
CA LEU A 8 -9.89 -20.17 -45.75
C LEU A 8 -10.78 -18.94 -46.06
N ALA A 9 -12.10 -19.10 -46.05
CA ALA A 9 -13.04 -17.99 -46.18
C ALA A 9 -13.03 -17.05 -44.96
N CYS A 10 -12.89 -17.58 -43.74
CA CYS A 10 -12.67 -16.76 -42.53
C CYS A 10 -11.31 -16.04 -42.53
N LEU A 11 -10.27 -16.67 -43.09
CA LEU A 11 -8.94 -16.05 -43.29
C LEU A 11 -8.96 -14.96 -44.37
N CYS A 12 -9.67 -15.16 -45.49
CA CYS A 12 -9.81 -14.13 -46.52
C CYS A 12 -10.73 -12.97 -46.07
N ALA A 13 -11.78 -13.24 -45.30
CA ALA A 13 -12.65 -12.20 -44.74
C ALA A 13 -11.94 -11.34 -43.68
N SER A 14 -10.90 -11.87 -43.01
CA SER A 14 -10.10 -11.10 -42.05
C SER A 14 -9.04 -10.20 -42.72
N TYR A 15 -8.64 -10.49 -43.97
CA TYR A 15 -7.78 -9.59 -44.77
C TYR A 15 -8.56 -8.44 -45.43
N SER A 16 -9.84 -8.63 -45.77
CA SER A 16 -10.63 -7.61 -46.49
C SER A 16 -11.15 -6.44 -45.63
N PHE A 17 -11.04 -6.50 -44.29
CA PHE A 17 -11.52 -5.45 -43.37
C PHE A 17 -10.42 -4.54 -42.79
N SER A 18 -9.20 -4.56 -43.33
CA SER A 18 -8.10 -3.70 -42.85
C SER A 18 -7.53 -2.82 -43.96
N GLN A 19 -8.31 -1.80 -44.39
CA GLN A 19 -7.76 -0.65 -45.13
C GLN A 19 -7.72 0.55 -44.17
N SER A 20 -6.72 0.58 -43.30
CA SER A 20 -6.41 1.76 -42.49
C SER A 20 -5.24 2.50 -43.13
N GLN A 21 -5.43 3.78 -43.48
CA GLN A 21 -4.33 4.64 -43.92
C GLN A 21 -3.57 5.18 -42.71
N HIS A 22 -2.24 5.19 -42.80
CA HIS A 22 -1.37 5.85 -41.84
C HIS A 22 -1.37 7.35 -42.15
N PHE A 23 -1.33 8.19 -41.13
CA PHE A 23 -1.16 9.63 -41.32
C PHE A 23 -0.26 10.22 -40.24
N LYS A 24 0.39 11.34 -40.57
CA LYS A 24 1.13 12.21 -39.67
C LYS A 24 0.69 13.65 -39.92
N ILE A 25 0.20 14.32 -38.89
CA ILE A 25 -0.13 15.74 -38.90
C ILE A 25 0.89 16.44 -38.01
N PHE A 26 1.59 17.44 -38.53
CA PHE A 26 2.57 18.20 -37.74
C PHE A 26 2.47 19.69 -38.00
N GLY A 27 3.03 20.48 -37.09
CA GLY A 27 3.02 21.94 -37.16
C GLY A 27 3.64 22.57 -35.92
N LYS A 28 3.49 23.89 -35.80
CA LYS A 28 3.97 24.69 -34.67
C LYS A 28 2.86 25.58 -34.12
N LEU A 29 2.71 25.64 -32.80
CA LEU A 29 1.74 26.48 -32.12
C LEU A 29 2.44 27.69 -31.50
N VAL A 30 1.90 28.88 -31.74
CA VAL A 30 2.37 30.13 -31.15
C VAL A 30 1.19 30.95 -30.64
N SER A 31 1.42 31.82 -29.66
CA SER A 31 0.46 32.86 -29.29
C SER A 31 0.33 33.87 -30.43
N ALA A 32 -0.90 34.28 -30.73
CA ALA A 32 -1.15 35.32 -31.73
C ALA A 32 -0.61 36.70 -31.30
N GLU A 33 -0.46 36.95 -29.99
CA GLU A 33 -0.07 38.26 -29.46
C GLU A 33 1.45 38.46 -29.46
N ASP A 34 2.20 37.57 -28.81
CA ASP A 34 3.65 37.72 -28.59
C ASP A 34 4.50 36.73 -29.39
N GLN A 35 3.87 35.89 -30.23
CA GLN A 35 4.52 34.81 -30.99
C GLN A 35 5.28 33.81 -30.12
N ALA A 36 5.02 33.78 -28.80
CA ALA A 36 5.63 32.81 -27.92
C ALA A 36 5.15 31.40 -28.28
N PRO A 37 6.04 30.39 -28.32
CA PRO A 37 5.65 29.02 -28.55
C PRO A 37 4.75 28.51 -27.43
N LEU A 38 3.67 27.83 -27.80
CA LEU A 38 2.70 27.29 -26.83
C LEU A 38 3.08 25.85 -26.47
N GLU A 39 3.76 25.69 -25.34
CA GLU A 39 4.07 24.39 -24.73
C GLU A 39 2.83 23.80 -24.05
N ALA A 40 2.67 22.47 -24.10
CA ALA A 40 1.60 21.75 -23.40
C ALA A 40 0.16 22.02 -23.88
N ALA A 41 -0.01 22.48 -25.13
CA ALA A 41 -1.30 22.52 -25.79
C ALA A 41 -1.74 21.12 -26.22
N THR A 42 -3.03 20.81 -26.05
CA THR A 42 -3.61 19.53 -26.45
C THR A 42 -4.11 19.63 -27.89
N ILE A 43 -3.59 18.78 -28.77
CA ILE A 43 -4.02 18.66 -30.16
C ILE A 43 -4.69 17.30 -30.30
N TYR A 44 -5.92 17.24 -30.79
CA TYR A 44 -6.67 15.99 -30.87
C TYR A 44 -7.55 15.89 -32.11
N LEU A 45 -7.81 14.64 -32.52
CA LEU A 45 -8.66 14.31 -33.65
C LEU A 45 -9.91 13.59 -33.19
N GLU A 46 -11.06 14.03 -33.71
CA GLU A 46 -12.34 13.38 -33.53
C GLU A 46 -12.92 12.86 -34.85
N ARG A 47 -13.73 11.82 -34.75
CA ARG A 47 -14.56 11.34 -35.87
C ARG A 47 -15.69 12.35 -36.13
N PRO A 48 -15.90 12.80 -37.38
CA PRO A 48 -17.00 13.72 -37.69
C PRO A 48 -18.40 13.17 -37.41
N LYS A 49 -18.55 11.84 -37.40
CA LYS A 49 -19.85 11.17 -37.25
C LYS A 49 -20.37 11.13 -35.82
N ASP A 50 -19.49 10.90 -34.84
CA ASP A 50 -19.88 10.62 -33.46
C ASP A 50 -19.00 11.33 -32.43
N SER A 51 -18.19 12.30 -32.86
CA SER A 51 -17.25 13.07 -32.04
C SER A 51 -16.31 12.23 -31.19
N SER A 52 -16.09 10.96 -31.55
CA SER A 52 -15.23 10.11 -30.73
C SER A 52 -13.76 10.34 -31.03
N LEU A 53 -12.97 10.38 -29.95
CA LEU A 53 -11.53 10.58 -29.98
C LEU A 53 -10.84 9.46 -30.78
N ILE A 54 -10.00 9.85 -31.74
CA ILE A 54 -9.16 8.97 -32.52
C ILE A 54 -7.78 8.88 -31.88
N THR A 55 -7.11 10.02 -31.81
CA THR A 55 -5.76 10.19 -31.27
C THR A 55 -5.57 11.63 -30.81
N TYR A 56 -4.52 11.87 -30.03
CA TYR A 56 -4.14 13.20 -29.56
C TYR A 56 -2.63 13.26 -29.34
N THR A 57 -2.10 14.47 -29.25
CA THR A 57 -0.72 14.76 -28.87
C THR A 57 -0.68 16.03 -28.01
N ILE A 58 0.49 16.32 -27.44
CA ILE A 58 0.76 17.50 -26.66
C ILE A 58 1.92 18.26 -27.32
N SER A 59 1.80 19.57 -27.49
CA SER A 59 2.88 20.38 -28.07
C SER A 59 4.12 20.41 -27.17
N ARG A 60 5.29 20.43 -27.81
CA ARG A 60 6.60 20.50 -27.15
C ARG A 60 6.92 21.93 -26.70
N LYS A 61 8.03 22.09 -25.98
CA LYS A 61 8.56 23.38 -25.49
C LYS A 61 8.76 24.44 -26.57
N ASP A 62 9.05 24.04 -27.79
CA ASP A 62 9.20 24.94 -28.94
C ASP A 62 7.88 25.17 -29.70
N GLY A 63 6.76 24.70 -29.17
CA GLY A 63 5.43 24.77 -29.77
C GLY A 63 5.19 23.72 -30.85
N THR A 64 6.17 22.88 -31.20
CA THR A 64 5.99 21.87 -32.25
C THR A 64 5.11 20.73 -31.78
N PHE A 65 4.31 20.17 -32.69
CA PHE A 65 3.52 18.97 -32.43
C PHE A 65 3.62 17.99 -33.60
N LEU A 66 3.45 16.71 -33.28
CA LEU A 66 3.31 15.63 -34.24
C LEU A 66 2.18 14.74 -33.75
N LEU A 67 1.21 14.47 -34.61
CA LEU A 67 0.04 13.67 -34.30
C LEU A 67 -0.09 12.60 -35.39
N GLU A 68 0.03 11.33 -35.00
CA GLU A 68 0.06 10.21 -35.92
C GLU A 68 -0.82 9.06 -35.42
N ASP A 69 -1.56 8.41 -36.31
CA ASP A 69 -2.31 7.16 -36.04
C ASP A 69 -2.67 6.46 -37.37
N LYS A 70 -3.39 5.34 -37.29
CA LYS A 70 -3.98 4.63 -38.43
C LYS A 70 -5.50 4.70 -38.36
N VAL A 71 -6.14 5.15 -39.44
CA VAL A 71 -7.61 5.27 -39.50
C VAL A 71 -8.16 4.83 -40.85
N SER A 72 -9.44 4.43 -40.86
CA SER A 72 -10.18 4.11 -42.08
C SER A 72 -10.87 5.33 -42.70
N GLU A 73 -11.03 6.40 -41.93
CA GLU A 73 -11.74 7.61 -42.34
C GLU A 73 -10.85 8.51 -43.22
N THR A 74 -11.49 9.25 -44.15
CA THR A 74 -10.80 10.20 -45.04
C THR A 74 -10.92 11.66 -44.57
N LYS A 75 -11.85 11.95 -43.65
CA LYS A 75 -12.06 13.30 -43.08
C LYS A 75 -12.12 13.23 -41.56
N LEU A 76 -11.38 14.10 -40.88
CA LEU A 76 -11.29 14.16 -39.43
C LEU A 76 -11.48 15.59 -38.92
N ASN A 77 -12.00 15.74 -37.70
CA ASN A 77 -12.08 17.02 -37.01
C ASN A 77 -10.82 17.21 -36.16
N LEU A 78 -10.03 18.24 -36.44
CA LEU A 78 -8.88 18.65 -35.62
C LEU A 78 -9.28 19.77 -34.67
N PHE A 79 -8.90 19.58 -33.41
CA PHE A 79 -9.02 20.58 -32.37
C PHE A 79 -7.66 20.83 -31.73
N ILE A 80 -7.38 22.10 -31.44
CA ILE A 80 -6.21 22.52 -30.66
C ILE A 80 -6.73 23.35 -29.49
N SER A 81 -6.48 22.88 -28.28
CA SER A 81 -6.92 23.52 -27.04
C SER A 81 -5.72 23.83 -26.16
N TYR A 82 -5.70 25.04 -25.62
CA TYR A 82 -4.69 25.49 -24.67
C TYR A 82 -5.34 26.37 -23.60
N VAL A 83 -4.92 26.21 -22.35
CA VAL A 83 -5.53 26.90 -21.21
C VAL A 83 -5.37 28.42 -21.37
N GLY A 84 -6.46 29.17 -21.30
CA GLY A 84 -6.48 30.62 -21.49
C GLY A 84 -6.65 31.07 -22.95
N PHE A 85 -6.69 30.15 -23.92
CA PHE A 85 -6.82 30.45 -25.35
C PHE A 85 -8.14 29.91 -25.91
N LYS A 86 -8.59 30.50 -27.03
CA LYS A 86 -9.74 29.98 -27.78
C LYS A 86 -9.35 28.69 -28.51
N THR A 87 -10.14 27.63 -28.33
CA THR A 87 -9.97 26.37 -29.07
C THR A 87 -10.01 26.61 -30.57
N HIS A 88 -8.96 26.22 -31.28
CA HIS A 88 -8.92 26.25 -32.74
C HIS A 88 -9.52 24.96 -33.30
N TYR A 89 -10.35 25.09 -34.33
CA TYR A 89 -11.02 23.99 -35.01
C TYR A 89 -10.72 24.01 -36.51
N GLN A 90 -10.39 22.85 -37.07
CA GLN A 90 -10.15 22.68 -38.48
C GLN A 90 -10.61 21.30 -38.96
N ASN A 91 -11.25 21.22 -40.13
CA ASN A 91 -11.47 19.94 -40.81
C ASN A 91 -10.21 19.53 -41.55
N ILE A 92 -9.74 18.31 -41.34
CA ILE A 92 -8.57 17.73 -42.01
C ILE A 92 -9.03 16.63 -42.95
N ASP A 93 -8.72 16.81 -44.24
CA ASP A 93 -8.88 15.79 -45.26
C ASP A 93 -7.59 14.99 -45.36
N LEU A 94 -7.64 13.71 -44.99
CA LEU A 94 -6.51 12.76 -45.04
C LEU A 94 -6.23 12.32 -46.48
N THR A 95 -5.73 13.27 -47.29
CA THR A 95 -5.40 13.11 -48.71
C THR A 95 -3.96 12.67 -48.95
N SER A 96 -3.11 12.75 -47.92
CA SER A 96 -1.71 12.31 -47.95
C SER A 96 -1.31 11.75 -46.58
N GLU A 97 -0.23 10.96 -46.57
CA GLU A 97 0.31 10.36 -45.35
C GLU A 97 0.95 11.41 -44.42
N GLU A 98 1.38 12.56 -44.94
CA GLU A 98 2.02 13.63 -44.16
C GLU A 98 1.37 14.99 -44.44
N ILE A 99 0.79 15.61 -43.40
CA ILE A 99 0.04 16.85 -43.47
C ILE A 99 0.75 17.89 -42.58
N ASP A 100 1.37 18.88 -43.21
CA ASP A 100 1.98 20.02 -42.54
C ASP A 100 0.97 21.16 -42.38
N LEU A 101 0.61 21.45 -41.12
CA LEU A 101 -0.27 22.56 -40.78
C LEU A 101 0.48 23.89 -40.59
N LYS A 102 1.80 23.89 -40.79
CA LYS A 102 2.68 25.05 -40.61
C LYS A 102 2.51 25.64 -39.20
N THR A 103 2.67 26.95 -39.07
CA THR A 103 2.49 27.66 -37.81
C THR A 103 1.03 28.07 -37.64
N ILE A 104 0.40 27.65 -36.55
CA ILE A 104 -0.96 28.04 -36.14
C ILE A 104 -0.84 28.98 -34.96
N SER A 105 -1.41 30.17 -35.10
CA SER A 105 -1.46 31.17 -34.02
C SER A 105 -2.78 31.08 -33.25
N LEU A 106 -2.73 30.82 -31.95
CA LEU A 106 -3.91 30.76 -31.08
C LEU A 106 -4.20 32.14 -30.48
N GLN A 107 -5.48 32.51 -30.42
CA GLN A 107 -5.94 33.76 -29.80
C GLN A 107 -6.25 33.55 -28.32
N GLU A 108 -5.85 34.50 -27.47
CA GLU A 108 -6.24 34.52 -26.07
C GLU A 108 -7.77 34.67 -25.91
N SER A 109 -8.33 34.04 -24.88
CA SER A 109 -9.75 34.09 -24.61
C SER A 109 -10.08 35.30 -23.73
N THR A 110 -10.57 36.38 -24.33
CA THR A 110 -10.82 37.67 -23.63
C THR A 110 -12.12 37.76 -22.83
N ASN A 111 -13.04 36.79 -22.92
CA ASN A 111 -14.29 36.76 -22.15
C ASN A 111 -14.70 35.33 -21.80
N GLN A 112 -14.93 35.04 -20.51
CA GLN A 112 -15.27 33.70 -20.00
C GLN A 112 -16.75 33.50 -19.65
N LEU A 113 -17.63 34.51 -19.82
CA LEU A 113 -18.93 34.52 -19.12
C LEU A 113 -20.23 34.48 -19.93
N ASP A 114 -20.24 34.53 -21.26
CA ASP A 114 -21.52 34.44 -22.00
C ASP A 114 -21.37 33.89 -23.42
N GLU A 115 -21.20 32.56 -23.53
CA GLU A 115 -21.69 31.83 -24.71
C GLU A 115 -21.77 30.33 -24.41
N ILE A 116 -22.99 29.84 -24.18
CA ILE A 116 -23.30 28.41 -24.24
C ILE A 116 -23.31 28.03 -25.73
N VAL A 117 -22.13 27.79 -26.29
CA VAL A 117 -21.99 26.92 -27.46
C VAL A 117 -21.32 25.66 -26.94
N ILE A 118 -22.05 24.54 -26.99
CA ILE A 118 -21.56 23.20 -26.64
C ILE A 118 -20.35 22.91 -27.54
N LYS A 119 -19.15 23.26 -27.08
CA LYS A 119 -17.87 22.92 -27.72
C LYS A 119 -17.38 21.62 -27.10
N SER A 120 -16.86 20.74 -27.96
CA SER A 120 -16.09 19.55 -27.51
C SER A 120 -15.02 20.01 -26.52
N GLU A 121 -15.10 19.51 -25.29
CA GLU A 121 -14.09 19.73 -24.27
C GLU A 121 -12.87 18.85 -24.58
N ALA A 122 -11.67 19.41 -24.39
CA ALA A 122 -10.45 18.68 -24.69
C ALA A 122 -10.36 17.37 -23.88
N PRO A 123 -9.98 16.24 -24.50
CA PRO A 123 -9.93 14.94 -23.82
C PRO A 123 -8.97 14.95 -22.64
N ILE A 124 -7.91 15.76 -22.74
CA ILE A 124 -6.90 15.96 -21.71
C ILE A 124 -6.57 17.45 -21.67
N THR A 125 -6.57 18.02 -20.47
CA THR A 125 -6.12 19.39 -20.24
C THR A 125 -4.96 19.34 -19.25
N VAL A 126 -3.80 19.84 -19.67
CA VAL A 126 -2.63 20.00 -18.80
C VAL A 126 -2.68 21.39 -18.19
N LYS A 127 -2.90 21.45 -16.87
CA LYS A 127 -2.75 22.66 -16.06
C LYS A 127 -1.42 22.57 -15.30
N LYS A 128 -0.94 23.70 -14.77
CA LYS A 128 0.36 23.81 -14.10
C LYS A 128 0.69 22.67 -13.14
N ASP A 129 -0.24 22.29 -12.26
CA ASP A 129 -0.04 21.20 -11.28
C ASP A 129 -1.15 20.14 -11.36
N THR A 130 -1.87 20.05 -12.47
CA THR A 130 -3.04 19.16 -12.60
C THR A 130 -3.19 18.61 -14.01
N LEU A 131 -3.28 17.29 -14.12
CA LEU A 131 -3.72 16.62 -15.33
C LEU A 131 -5.22 16.36 -15.22
N GLU A 132 -6.00 16.95 -16.11
CA GLU A 132 -7.46 16.80 -16.13
C GLU A 132 -7.87 15.96 -17.34
N PHE A 133 -8.63 14.90 -17.10
CA PHE A 133 -9.18 14.00 -18.10
C PHE A 133 -10.68 14.21 -18.20
N ASN A 134 -11.16 14.49 -19.41
CA ASN A 134 -12.59 14.56 -19.67
C ASN A 134 -13.16 13.16 -19.88
N VAL A 135 -14.06 12.72 -19.00
CA VAL A 135 -14.59 11.35 -19.05
C VAL A 135 -15.40 11.08 -20.32
N SER A 136 -16.10 12.10 -20.84
CA SER A 136 -16.94 11.96 -22.04
C SER A 136 -16.14 11.57 -23.29
N SER A 137 -14.85 11.93 -23.34
CA SER A 137 -13.97 11.65 -24.47
C SER A 137 -13.43 10.21 -24.50
N PHE A 138 -13.54 9.46 -23.40
CA PHE A 138 -13.01 8.09 -23.30
C PHE A 138 -14.12 7.03 -23.38
N LYS A 139 -14.16 6.30 -24.51
CA LYS A 139 -15.09 5.19 -24.73
C LYS A 139 -14.80 4.01 -23.81
N THR A 140 -15.86 3.53 -23.16
CA THR A 140 -15.89 2.51 -22.09
C THR A 140 -17.22 1.76 -22.20
N ALA A 141 -17.33 0.57 -21.59
CA ALA A 141 -18.58 -0.18 -21.55
C ALA A 141 -19.70 0.64 -20.88
N LYS A 142 -20.97 0.38 -21.21
CA LYS A 142 -22.11 1.18 -20.75
C LYS A 142 -22.23 1.23 -19.22
N ASP A 143 -21.74 0.21 -18.55
CA ASP A 143 -21.83 -0.11 -17.13
C ASP A 143 -20.46 -0.09 -16.41
N ALA A 144 -19.41 0.37 -17.10
CA ALA A 144 -18.04 0.41 -16.58
C ALA A 144 -17.92 1.23 -15.29
N THR A 145 -17.08 0.70 -14.40
CA THR A 145 -16.69 1.36 -13.15
C THR A 145 -15.71 2.50 -13.41
N VAL A 146 -15.45 3.34 -12.40
CA VAL A 146 -14.36 4.31 -12.47
C VAL A 146 -13.01 3.60 -12.64
N GLU A 147 -12.81 2.42 -12.07
CA GLU A 147 -11.60 1.63 -12.29
C GLU A 147 -11.40 1.28 -13.78
N ASP A 148 -12.46 0.81 -14.45
CA ASP A 148 -12.41 0.48 -15.88
C ASP A 148 -12.10 1.71 -16.73
N LEU A 149 -12.60 2.88 -16.31
CA LEU A 149 -12.30 4.17 -16.92
C LEU A 149 -10.84 4.56 -16.71
N LEU A 150 -10.31 4.44 -15.49
CA LEU A 150 -8.90 4.70 -15.16
C LEU A 150 -7.96 3.84 -16.01
N LYS A 151 -8.29 2.57 -16.25
CA LYS A 151 -7.53 1.67 -17.14
C LYS A 151 -7.48 2.15 -18.61
N LYS A 152 -8.40 3.03 -19.03
CA LYS A 152 -8.38 3.66 -20.36
C LYS A 152 -7.62 4.98 -20.39
N LEU A 153 -7.34 5.57 -19.23
CA LEU A 153 -6.60 6.81 -19.16
C LEU A 153 -5.11 6.55 -19.44
N PRO A 154 -4.48 7.41 -20.24
CA PRO A 154 -3.08 7.28 -20.56
C PRO A 154 -2.21 7.64 -19.35
N GLY A 155 -1.11 6.90 -19.15
CA GLY A 155 -0.24 7.06 -17.99
C GLY A 155 -0.80 6.48 -16.70
N VAL A 156 -2.06 6.05 -16.70
CA VAL A 156 -2.69 5.39 -15.56
C VAL A 156 -2.57 3.87 -15.71
N GLU A 157 -1.98 3.22 -14.71
CA GLU A 157 -2.00 1.78 -14.59
C GLU A 157 -2.83 1.40 -13.37
N VAL A 158 -3.70 0.41 -13.55
CA VAL A 158 -4.39 -0.25 -12.44
C VAL A 158 -4.02 -1.71 -12.52
N ASP A 159 -3.41 -2.24 -11.46
CA ASP A 159 -3.10 -3.67 -11.36
C ASP A 159 -4.32 -4.50 -10.96
N ASP A 160 -4.14 -5.80 -10.79
CA ASP A 160 -5.23 -6.74 -10.49
C ASP A 160 -5.74 -6.57 -9.06
N GLU A 161 -4.86 -6.13 -8.17
CA GLU A 161 -5.13 -5.72 -6.79
C GLU A 161 -5.96 -4.43 -6.75
N GLY A 162 -5.89 -3.58 -7.78
CA GLY A 162 -6.59 -2.30 -7.84
C GLY A 162 -5.73 -1.12 -7.43
N ASN A 163 -4.43 -1.33 -7.24
CA ASN A 163 -3.48 -0.25 -6.99
C ASN A 163 -3.36 0.58 -8.27
N ILE A 164 -3.52 1.88 -8.11
CA ILE A 164 -3.49 2.83 -9.20
C ILE A 164 -2.13 3.53 -9.16
N THR A 165 -1.45 3.57 -10.29
CA THR A 165 -0.27 4.42 -10.49
C THR A 165 -0.52 5.38 -11.64
N VAL A 166 -0.06 6.61 -11.52
CA VAL A 166 -0.07 7.60 -12.61
C VAL A 166 1.37 7.99 -12.92
N ASN A 167 1.81 7.70 -14.15
CA ASN A 167 3.18 7.91 -14.61
C ASN A 167 4.23 7.21 -13.72
N GLY A 168 3.90 6.01 -13.22
CA GLY A 168 4.74 5.21 -12.32
C GLY A 168 4.70 5.63 -10.85
N LYS A 169 4.04 6.75 -10.52
CA LYS A 169 3.85 7.20 -9.13
C LYS A 169 2.57 6.60 -8.54
N PRO A 170 2.60 6.04 -7.32
CA PRO A 170 1.41 5.52 -6.66
C PRO A 170 0.36 6.61 -6.42
N VAL A 171 -0.90 6.24 -6.57
CA VAL A 171 -2.04 7.05 -6.12
C VAL A 171 -2.40 6.61 -4.71
N ASN A 172 -2.16 7.47 -3.74
CA ASN A 172 -2.42 7.17 -2.33
C ASN A 172 -3.71 7.82 -1.79
N LYS A 173 -4.40 8.61 -2.61
CA LYS A 173 -5.61 9.33 -2.19
C LYS A 173 -6.58 9.49 -3.36
N ILE A 174 -7.85 9.17 -3.11
CA ILE A 174 -8.95 9.45 -4.05
C ILE A 174 -9.99 10.32 -3.36
N LEU A 175 -10.37 11.38 -4.07
CA LEU A 175 -11.38 12.35 -3.66
C LEU A 175 -12.57 12.27 -4.60
N VAL A 176 -13.76 12.56 -4.09
CA VAL A 176 -15.00 12.69 -4.86
C VAL A 176 -15.54 14.10 -4.59
N ASN A 177 -15.58 14.97 -5.61
CA ASN A 177 -15.78 16.42 -5.48
C ASN A 177 -14.92 17.04 -4.36
N GLY A 178 -13.64 16.68 -4.28
CA GLY A 178 -12.71 17.23 -3.29
C GLY A 178 -12.80 16.62 -1.88
N LYS A 179 -13.77 15.73 -1.61
CA LYS A 179 -13.98 15.10 -0.30
C LYS A 179 -13.53 13.63 -0.31
N PRO A 180 -12.91 13.10 0.77
CA PRO A 180 -12.60 11.68 0.89
C PRO A 180 -13.85 10.80 0.82
N PHE A 181 -13.71 9.55 0.39
CA PHE A 181 -14.79 8.56 0.30
C PHE A 181 -14.30 7.26 0.92
N PHE A 182 -14.81 6.89 2.10
CA PHE A 182 -14.26 5.80 2.95
C PHE A 182 -12.75 5.93 3.24
N GLY A 183 -12.36 7.00 3.94
CA GLY A 183 -10.95 7.21 4.28
C GLY A 183 -10.09 7.55 3.06
N ASP A 184 -8.84 7.07 3.04
CA ASP A 184 -7.89 7.31 1.95
C ASP A 184 -7.75 6.07 1.01
N ASP A 185 -8.57 5.02 1.16
CA ASP A 185 -8.50 3.83 0.30
C ASP A 185 -9.03 4.13 -1.13
N PRO A 186 -8.16 4.10 -2.15
CA PRO A 186 -8.56 4.38 -3.52
C PRO A 186 -9.57 3.37 -4.10
N THR A 187 -9.55 2.11 -3.63
CA THR A 187 -10.22 1.01 -4.33
C THR A 187 -11.71 0.89 -4.05
N ILE A 188 -12.14 1.19 -2.83
CA ILE A 188 -13.57 1.24 -2.48
C ILE A 188 -14.27 2.31 -3.35
N THR A 189 -13.61 3.44 -3.58
CA THR A 189 -14.15 4.53 -4.39
C THR A 189 -14.27 4.15 -5.87
N THR A 190 -13.18 3.69 -6.50
CA THR A 190 -13.12 3.52 -7.96
C THR A 190 -13.91 2.32 -8.49
N ARG A 191 -14.13 1.31 -7.65
CA ARG A 191 -14.88 0.10 -8.03
C ARG A 191 -16.39 0.22 -7.87
N ASN A 192 -16.87 1.13 -7.02
CA ASN A 192 -18.29 1.29 -6.74
C ASN A 192 -18.94 2.49 -7.43
N LEU A 193 -18.15 3.51 -7.78
CA LEU A 193 -18.63 4.61 -8.62
C LEU A 193 -18.67 4.16 -10.08
N THR A 194 -19.75 4.52 -10.77
CA THR A 194 -19.93 4.22 -12.18
C THR A 194 -19.40 5.37 -13.04
N LYS A 195 -18.94 5.08 -14.26
CA LYS A 195 -18.37 6.13 -15.11
C LYS A 195 -19.37 7.21 -15.53
N ASP A 196 -20.65 6.88 -15.60
CA ASP A 196 -21.70 7.72 -16.17
C ASP A 196 -22.04 8.91 -15.28
N ILE A 197 -21.76 8.78 -13.99
CA ILE A 197 -21.89 9.85 -13.00
C ILE A 197 -20.66 10.76 -12.95
N ILE A 198 -19.51 10.35 -13.49
CA ILE A 198 -18.29 11.16 -13.47
C ILE A 198 -18.23 12.09 -14.69
N GLU A 199 -17.94 13.36 -14.43
CA GLU A 199 -17.71 14.41 -15.42
C GLU A 199 -16.24 14.45 -15.84
N LYS A 200 -15.34 14.63 -14.86
CA LYS A 200 -13.89 14.78 -15.07
C LYS A 200 -13.08 14.10 -13.96
N ILE A 201 -11.85 13.72 -14.31
CA ILE A 201 -10.86 13.13 -13.41
C ILE A 201 -9.64 14.05 -13.37
N GLN A 202 -9.23 14.47 -12.18
CA GLN A 202 -8.08 15.34 -11.98
C GLN A 202 -6.99 14.61 -11.22
N VAL A 203 -5.75 14.68 -11.70
CA VAL A 203 -4.58 14.08 -11.04
C VAL A 203 -3.60 15.16 -10.64
N THR A 204 -3.26 15.20 -9.36
CA THR A 204 -2.30 16.17 -8.78
C THR A 204 -1.25 15.46 -7.93
N ASP A 205 -0.15 16.15 -7.62
CA ASP A 205 0.71 15.75 -6.49
C ASP A 205 -0.13 15.74 -5.19
N THR A 206 0.13 14.78 -4.31
CA THR A 206 -0.63 14.66 -3.06
C THR A 206 -0.27 15.80 -2.11
N LYS A 207 -1.29 16.49 -1.57
CA LYS A 207 -1.10 17.59 -0.62
C LYS A 207 -1.96 17.38 0.62
N THR A 208 -1.44 17.72 1.79
CA THR A 208 -2.30 17.93 2.96
C THR A 208 -3.17 19.18 2.75
N LYS A 209 -4.31 19.26 3.45
CA LYS A 209 -5.17 20.46 3.39
C LYS A 209 -4.43 21.72 3.83
N SER A 210 -3.58 21.61 4.86
CA SER A 210 -2.71 22.69 5.31
C SER A 210 -1.69 23.12 4.25
N GLU A 211 -1.05 22.18 3.54
CA GLU A 211 -0.14 22.48 2.42
C GLU A 211 -0.87 23.15 1.25
N ALA A 212 -2.00 22.59 0.82
CA ALA A 212 -2.82 23.16 -0.24
C ALA A 212 -3.26 24.59 0.10
N PHE A 213 -3.72 24.81 1.34
CA PHE A 213 -4.15 26.11 1.85
C PHE A 213 -2.98 27.11 1.92
N ALA A 214 -1.83 26.70 2.45
CA ALA A 214 -0.64 27.55 2.54
C ALA A 214 0.11 27.74 1.21
N GLY A 215 -0.29 27.07 0.13
CA GLY A 215 0.37 27.16 -1.18
C GLY A 215 1.71 26.42 -1.23
N GLU A 216 1.88 25.44 -0.34
CA GLU A 216 3.09 24.64 -0.24
C GLU A 216 3.21 23.63 -1.37
N LYS A 217 4.39 23.05 -1.47
CA LYS A 217 4.62 21.88 -2.30
C LYS A 217 3.98 20.67 -1.61
N GLY A 218 3.42 19.77 -2.40
CA GLY A 218 2.93 18.48 -1.92
C GLY A 218 3.99 17.41 -1.98
N ASP A 219 3.62 16.23 -1.54
CA ASP A 219 4.32 14.98 -1.78
C ASP A 219 4.40 14.72 -3.29
N THR A 220 5.64 14.77 -3.81
CA THR A 220 5.93 14.50 -5.22
C THR A 220 6.10 13.02 -5.53
N GLU A 221 6.21 12.16 -4.54
CA GLU A 221 6.29 10.70 -4.73
C GLU A 221 4.90 10.10 -4.95
N ASN A 222 3.86 10.70 -4.36
CA ASN A 222 2.49 10.24 -4.44
C ASN A 222 1.56 11.16 -5.25
N LYS A 223 0.48 10.57 -5.78
CA LYS A 223 -0.56 11.26 -6.54
C LYS A 223 -1.92 11.18 -5.85
N THR A 224 -2.70 12.24 -6.00
CA THR A 224 -4.12 12.29 -5.63
C THR A 224 -4.97 12.31 -6.90
N ILE A 225 -6.03 11.50 -6.94
CA ILE A 225 -7.05 11.55 -7.98
C ILE A 225 -8.33 12.17 -7.41
N ASN A 226 -8.83 13.24 -8.01
CA ASN A 226 -10.14 13.80 -7.70
C ASN A 226 -11.14 13.46 -8.81
N LEU A 227 -12.23 12.79 -8.44
CA LEU A 227 -13.35 12.41 -9.30
C LEU A 227 -14.46 13.46 -9.14
N THR A 228 -14.80 14.17 -10.21
CA THR A 228 -15.90 15.14 -10.18
C THR A 228 -17.18 14.48 -10.70
N ILE A 229 -18.25 14.50 -9.90
CA ILE A 229 -19.58 13.98 -10.26
C ILE A 229 -20.33 15.05 -11.07
N LYS A 230 -21.09 14.63 -12.08
CA LYS A 230 -22.01 15.49 -12.84
C LYS A 230 -23.12 16.03 -11.94
N GLU A 231 -23.43 17.30 -12.06
CA GLU A 231 -24.40 18.01 -11.20
C GLU A 231 -25.77 17.28 -11.15
N GLU A 232 -26.26 16.79 -12.28
CA GLU A 232 -27.55 16.08 -12.37
C GLU A 232 -27.58 14.69 -11.71
N ASN A 233 -26.42 14.15 -11.32
CA ASN A 233 -26.26 12.81 -10.74
C ASN A 233 -25.82 12.84 -9.26
N ASN A 234 -25.94 13.99 -8.58
CA ASN A 234 -25.51 14.15 -7.20
C ASN A 234 -26.57 13.75 -6.15
N LYS A 235 -27.65 13.07 -6.56
CA LYS A 235 -28.72 12.59 -5.66
C LYS A 235 -29.20 11.19 -6.02
N GLY A 236 -29.25 10.30 -5.04
CA GLY A 236 -29.83 8.96 -5.16
C GLY A 236 -29.10 7.89 -4.34
N VAL A 237 -29.53 6.65 -4.53
CA VAL A 237 -29.07 5.47 -3.78
C VAL A 237 -28.53 4.45 -4.76
N PHE A 238 -27.32 3.96 -4.49
CA PHE A 238 -26.68 2.97 -5.34
C PHE A 238 -25.79 2.07 -4.51
N GLY A 239 -25.53 0.89 -5.01
CA GLY A 239 -24.81 -0.09 -4.25
C GLY A 239 -24.84 -1.44 -4.91
N ARG A 240 -24.32 -2.41 -4.17
CA ARG A 240 -24.18 -3.77 -4.67
C ARG A 240 -24.17 -4.74 -3.50
N VAL A 241 -24.87 -5.86 -3.68
CA VAL A 241 -24.93 -6.97 -2.71
C VAL A 241 -24.55 -8.26 -3.39
N ALA A 242 -23.93 -9.18 -2.65
CA ALA A 242 -23.49 -10.46 -3.14
C ALA A 242 -23.44 -11.50 -2.02
N ALA A 243 -23.68 -12.75 -2.39
CA ALA A 243 -23.58 -13.90 -1.49
C ALA A 243 -23.17 -15.14 -2.29
N GLY A 244 -22.42 -16.04 -1.66
CA GLY A 244 -21.94 -17.28 -2.24
C GLY A 244 -21.92 -18.42 -1.24
N ALA A 245 -22.19 -19.62 -1.75
CA ALA A 245 -22.12 -20.88 -1.02
C ALA A 245 -21.32 -21.89 -1.85
N GLY A 246 -20.47 -22.68 -1.20
CA GLY A 246 -19.58 -23.63 -1.83
C GLY A 246 -19.49 -24.97 -1.12
N THR A 247 -18.69 -25.87 -1.70
CA THR A 247 -18.32 -27.16 -1.11
C THR A 247 -17.66 -26.96 0.26
N ASP A 248 -17.59 -28.01 1.07
CA ASP A 248 -16.89 -27.99 2.37
C ASP A 248 -17.38 -26.88 3.32
N LYS A 249 -18.68 -26.54 3.21
CA LYS A 249 -19.35 -25.49 3.99
C LYS A 249 -18.72 -24.11 3.82
N ARG A 250 -18.07 -23.84 2.67
CA ARG A 250 -17.51 -22.52 2.36
C ARG A 250 -18.59 -21.52 2.01
N TYR A 251 -18.46 -20.28 2.48
CA TYR A 251 -19.39 -19.20 2.19
C TYR A 251 -18.69 -17.85 2.11
N GLU A 252 -19.33 -16.90 1.45
CA GLU A 252 -18.96 -15.49 1.41
C GLU A 252 -20.21 -14.62 1.27
N TYR A 253 -20.22 -13.43 1.84
CA TYR A 253 -21.25 -12.43 1.58
C TYR A 253 -20.68 -11.02 1.69
N ALA A 254 -21.31 -10.08 0.99
CA ALA A 254 -20.81 -8.73 0.85
C ALA A 254 -21.94 -7.78 0.44
N GLY A 255 -21.96 -6.58 1.03
CA GLY A 255 -22.94 -5.54 0.70
C GLY A 255 -22.36 -4.17 0.88
N LEU A 256 -22.59 -3.28 -0.09
CA LEU A 256 -22.29 -1.85 -0.01
C LEU A 256 -23.52 -1.07 -0.47
N VAL A 257 -23.95 -0.10 0.33
CA VAL A 257 -25.05 0.81 0.02
C VAL A 257 -24.55 2.23 0.20
N ASN A 258 -24.71 3.07 -0.81
CA ASN A 258 -24.33 4.48 -0.81
C ASN A 258 -25.57 5.34 -1.06
N LEU A 259 -25.70 6.42 -0.31
CA LEU A 259 -26.75 7.42 -0.43
C LEU A 259 -26.11 8.79 -0.59
N PHE A 260 -26.36 9.44 -1.72
CA PHE A 260 -25.91 10.81 -2.01
C PHE A 260 -27.11 11.75 -2.01
N ASP A 261 -26.96 12.88 -1.33
CA ASP A 261 -27.86 14.04 -1.41
C ASP A 261 -27.02 15.32 -1.42
N ASN A 262 -26.60 15.71 -2.63
CA ASN A 262 -25.70 16.83 -2.88
C ASN A 262 -24.34 16.68 -2.14
N GLU A 263 -24.12 17.50 -1.12
CA GLU A 263 -22.91 17.46 -0.30
C GLU A 263 -22.94 16.36 0.76
N GLN A 264 -24.14 15.91 1.15
CA GLN A 264 -24.32 14.84 2.12
C GLN A 264 -24.12 13.48 1.47
N ARG A 265 -23.29 12.66 2.10
CA ARG A 265 -22.98 11.30 1.66
C ARG A 265 -22.99 10.37 2.86
N LEU A 266 -23.77 9.31 2.75
CA LEU A 266 -23.81 8.21 3.69
C LEU A 266 -23.48 6.92 2.96
N SER A 267 -22.64 6.07 3.53
CA SER A 267 -22.26 4.81 2.92
C SER A 267 -22.12 3.73 3.98
N ILE A 268 -22.71 2.56 3.75
CA ILE A 268 -22.73 1.42 4.68
C ILE A 268 -22.22 0.20 3.95
N LEU A 269 -21.30 -0.53 4.58
CA LEU A 269 -20.79 -1.81 4.09
C LEU A 269 -20.86 -2.89 5.15
N ALA A 270 -20.99 -4.14 4.69
CA ALA A 270 -20.90 -5.33 5.51
C ALA A 270 -20.38 -6.50 4.69
N GLY A 271 -19.66 -7.42 5.34
CA GLY A 271 -19.16 -8.62 4.68
C GLY A 271 -18.63 -9.67 5.63
N GLY A 272 -18.53 -10.90 5.14
CA GLY A 272 -17.93 -11.99 5.90
C GLY A 272 -17.69 -13.24 5.06
N ASN A 273 -16.79 -14.11 5.51
CA ASN A 273 -16.40 -15.34 4.82
C ASN A 273 -15.61 -16.32 5.72
N ASN A 274 -15.45 -17.57 5.26
CA ASN A 274 -14.58 -18.59 5.87
C ASN A 274 -13.59 -19.21 4.85
N ILE A 275 -13.12 -18.40 3.91
CA ILE A 275 -12.22 -18.76 2.81
C ILE A 275 -10.89 -17.99 2.91
N ASN A 276 -10.41 -17.73 4.14
CA ASN A 276 -9.11 -17.10 4.48
C ASN A 276 -8.81 -15.85 3.66
N SER A 277 -9.86 -15.09 3.45
CA SER A 277 -9.87 -14.01 2.50
C SER A 277 -9.93 -12.70 3.25
N PRO A 278 -9.13 -11.70 2.84
CA PRO A 278 -9.15 -10.33 3.33
C PRO A 278 -10.49 -9.62 3.27
N GLY A 279 -11.49 -10.03 4.04
CA GLY A 279 -12.86 -9.86 3.58
C GLY A 279 -13.05 -10.41 2.17
N PHE A 280 -13.07 -9.53 1.16
CA PHE A 280 -13.63 -9.71 -0.18
C PHE A 280 -12.60 -10.12 -1.26
N SER A 281 -11.94 -11.28 -1.22
CA SER A 281 -10.72 -11.52 -2.04
C SER A 281 -10.86 -12.27 -3.37
N PHE A 282 -12.06 -12.74 -3.77
CA PHE A 282 -12.20 -13.39 -5.09
C PHE A 282 -13.49 -13.07 -5.85
N GLY A 283 -13.43 -13.07 -7.18
CA GLY A 283 -14.57 -12.87 -8.10
C GLY A 283 -15.27 -11.52 -7.99
N GLU A 284 -16.60 -11.52 -8.17
CA GLU A 284 -17.41 -10.28 -8.20
C GLU A 284 -17.41 -9.49 -6.89
N ILE A 285 -17.18 -10.17 -5.76
CA ILE A 285 -17.06 -9.56 -4.44
C ILE A 285 -15.71 -8.82 -4.30
N ARG A 286 -14.61 -9.37 -4.84
CA ARG A 286 -13.32 -8.65 -5.01
C ARG A 286 -13.45 -7.41 -5.89
N LYS A 287 -14.24 -7.51 -6.96
CA LYS A 287 -14.55 -6.36 -7.82
C LYS A 287 -15.38 -5.29 -7.12
N MET A 288 -16.07 -5.58 -6.01
CA MET A 288 -16.83 -4.60 -5.22
C MET A 288 -15.93 -3.80 -4.28
N PHE A 289 -15.01 -4.46 -3.58
CA PHE A 289 -14.34 -3.82 -2.44
C PHE A 289 -12.87 -3.53 -2.63
N GLY A 290 -12.26 -3.93 -3.75
CA GLY A 290 -10.83 -3.67 -3.94
C GLY A 290 -9.94 -4.76 -3.37
N GLY A 291 -8.71 -4.81 -3.85
CA GLY A 291 -7.55 -5.37 -3.14
C GLY A 291 -6.50 -4.27 -2.91
N GLY A 292 -6.94 -3.03 -2.61
CA GLY A 292 -6.14 -1.81 -2.72
C GLY A 292 -4.97 -1.67 -1.76
N ASN A 293 -4.26 -0.55 -1.85
CA ASN A 293 -3.08 -0.12 -1.08
C ASN A 293 -3.20 -0.25 0.46
N SER A 294 -4.39 -0.50 0.96
CA SER A 294 -4.69 -0.68 2.37
C SER A 294 -4.62 -2.17 2.78
N ILE A 295 -4.63 -3.08 1.79
CA ILE A 295 -4.69 -4.53 1.97
C ILE A 295 -3.32 -5.18 1.76
N SER A 296 -2.65 -5.50 2.86
CA SER A 296 -1.40 -6.27 2.82
C SER A 296 -1.67 -7.69 3.27
N VAL A 297 -1.74 -8.65 2.35
CA VAL A 297 -1.81 -10.08 2.70
C VAL A 297 -0.40 -10.57 2.99
N TYR A 298 -0.16 -10.98 4.22
CA TYR A 298 1.11 -11.50 4.70
C TYR A 298 1.20 -13.00 4.42
N SER A 299 2.43 -13.52 4.40
CA SER A 299 2.70 -14.94 4.10
C SER A 299 2.13 -15.92 5.12
N ASP A 300 1.75 -15.43 6.30
CA ASP A 300 1.10 -16.20 7.37
C ASP A 300 -0.44 -16.20 7.23
N GLY A 301 -1.00 -15.72 6.11
CA GLY A 301 -2.46 -15.67 5.93
C GLY A 301 -3.14 -14.51 6.65
N ALA A 302 -2.40 -13.73 7.45
CA ALA A 302 -2.89 -12.47 7.97
C ALA A 302 -3.08 -11.48 6.82
N PHE A 303 -4.04 -10.58 6.96
CA PHE A 303 -4.22 -9.52 5.98
C PHE A 303 -4.46 -8.20 6.65
N ARG A 304 -3.87 -7.14 6.10
CA ARG A 304 -4.14 -5.78 6.52
C ARG A 304 -5.36 -5.23 5.76
N ILE A 305 -6.12 -4.26 6.27
CA ILE A 305 -6.99 -3.34 5.51
C ILE A 305 -6.88 -1.97 6.21
N ASP A 306 -6.43 -0.90 5.55
CA ASP A 306 -6.14 0.44 6.13
C ASP A 306 -5.36 0.41 7.46
N GLY A 307 -4.24 -0.33 7.47
CA GLY A 307 -3.41 -0.45 8.67
C GLY A 307 -3.96 -1.42 9.73
N ARG A 308 -5.16 -1.99 9.53
CA ARG A 308 -5.81 -2.96 10.42
C ARG A 308 -5.36 -4.37 10.08
N SER A 309 -4.69 -5.09 10.98
CA SER A 309 -4.35 -6.51 10.74
C SER A 309 -5.56 -7.38 11.08
N PHE A 310 -5.85 -8.35 10.24
CA PHE A 310 -6.92 -9.33 10.40
C PHE A 310 -6.29 -10.72 10.29
N GLY A 311 -6.64 -11.58 11.24
CA GLY A 311 -5.88 -12.80 11.42
C GLY A 311 -4.41 -12.51 11.71
N GLY A 312 -3.64 -13.58 11.73
CA GLY A 312 -2.32 -13.65 12.34
C GLY A 312 -2.10 -15.11 12.67
N GLY A 313 -1.21 -15.74 11.92
CA GLY A 313 -0.99 -17.19 11.94
C GLY A 313 -1.59 -17.91 10.74
N GLU A 314 -0.83 -18.91 10.27
CA GLU A 314 -1.25 -19.90 9.28
C GLU A 314 -2.57 -20.57 9.77
N GLY A 315 -3.39 -21.19 8.92
CA GLY A 315 -4.67 -21.79 9.38
C GLY A 315 -5.90 -21.43 8.55
N ILE A 316 -7.11 -21.73 9.06
CA ILE A 316 -8.40 -21.33 8.44
C ILE A 316 -9.03 -20.20 9.25
N THR A 317 -9.26 -19.06 8.61
CA THR A 317 -9.82 -17.85 9.22
C THR A 317 -11.25 -17.61 8.74
N VAL A 318 -12.15 -17.44 9.70
CA VAL A 318 -13.49 -16.88 9.53
C VAL A 318 -13.40 -15.40 9.84
N SER A 319 -13.90 -14.54 8.96
CA SER A 319 -13.87 -13.09 9.16
C SER A 319 -15.21 -12.45 8.89
N ASN A 320 -15.53 -11.40 9.65
CA ASN A 320 -16.71 -10.57 9.50
C ASN A 320 -16.33 -9.09 9.67
N ASN A 321 -16.94 -8.21 8.89
CA ASN A 321 -16.71 -6.78 8.96
C ASN A 321 -17.99 -5.98 8.69
N VAL A 322 -18.09 -4.81 9.32
CA VAL A 322 -19.14 -3.83 9.11
C VAL A 322 -18.50 -2.45 9.13
N GLY A 323 -18.93 -1.56 8.23
CA GLY A 323 -18.42 -0.21 8.15
C GLY A 323 -19.52 0.79 7.78
N ALA A 324 -19.40 2.00 8.29
CA ALA A 324 -20.24 3.12 7.92
C ALA A 324 -19.36 4.36 7.71
N ASN A 325 -19.69 5.19 6.73
CA ASN A 325 -19.03 6.45 6.45
C ASN A 325 -20.08 7.55 6.22
N TYR A 326 -19.83 8.71 6.78
CA TYR A 326 -20.62 9.92 6.65
C TYR A 326 -19.71 11.07 6.23
N ALA A 327 -20.13 11.88 5.26
CA ALA A 327 -19.47 13.12 4.90
C ALA A 327 -20.51 14.18 4.54
N ASP A 328 -20.28 15.43 4.96
CA ASP A 328 -21.21 16.54 4.72
C ASP A 328 -20.49 17.89 4.84
N GLU A 329 -21.10 18.93 4.27
CA GLU A 329 -20.75 20.34 4.50
C GLU A 329 -21.83 20.96 5.40
N LEU A 330 -21.56 21.06 6.69
CA LEU A 330 -22.55 21.51 7.69
C LEU A 330 -22.92 23.00 7.49
N ALA A 331 -21.95 23.78 7.03
CA ALA A 331 -22.09 25.17 6.63
C ALA A 331 -20.93 25.51 5.69
N LYS A 332 -21.04 26.65 4.99
CA LYS A 332 -19.98 27.12 4.09
C LYS A 332 -18.63 27.18 4.81
N GLY A 333 -17.66 26.38 4.36
CA GLY A 333 -16.32 26.29 4.95
C GLY A 333 -16.21 25.38 6.19
N ILE A 334 -17.25 24.61 6.52
CA ILE A 334 -17.24 23.63 7.61
C ILE A 334 -17.57 22.24 7.04
N ASP A 335 -16.53 21.47 6.75
CA ASP A 335 -16.66 20.09 6.28
C ASP A 335 -16.47 19.11 7.44
N ILE A 336 -17.34 18.10 7.51
CA ILE A 336 -17.21 16.98 8.44
C ILE A 336 -17.19 15.67 7.66
N SER A 337 -16.32 14.76 8.09
CA SER A 337 -16.36 13.36 7.67
C SER A 337 -16.11 12.47 8.86
N ALA A 338 -16.88 11.40 9.00
CA ALA A 338 -16.71 10.40 10.04
C ALA A 338 -16.86 9.00 9.45
N ASP A 339 -16.12 8.04 9.98
CA ASP A 339 -16.31 6.63 9.67
C ASP A 339 -16.21 5.78 10.91
N TYR A 340 -16.97 4.69 10.89
CA TYR A 340 -16.97 3.67 11.91
C TYR A 340 -16.73 2.33 11.24
N PHE A 341 -15.86 1.52 11.82
CA PHE A 341 -15.56 0.19 11.34
C PHE A 341 -15.49 -0.80 12.50
N MET A 342 -16.06 -1.97 12.26
CA MET A 342 -16.03 -3.12 13.14
C MET A 342 -15.48 -4.30 12.34
N SER A 343 -14.59 -5.06 12.97
CA SER A 343 -14.06 -6.30 12.39
C SER A 343 -13.92 -7.38 13.45
N GLY A 344 -14.27 -8.60 13.07
CA GLY A 344 -14.04 -9.80 13.86
C GLY A 344 -13.38 -10.88 13.01
N ALA A 345 -12.48 -11.64 13.61
CA ALA A 345 -11.84 -12.78 12.96
C ALA A 345 -11.55 -13.89 13.97
N ASP A 346 -11.91 -15.11 13.59
CA ASP A 346 -11.62 -16.35 14.31
C ASP A 346 -10.73 -17.22 13.43
N SER A 347 -9.62 -17.72 13.94
CA SER A 347 -8.64 -18.47 13.17
C SER A 347 -8.19 -19.71 13.92
N ASP A 348 -8.25 -20.85 13.25
CA ASP A 348 -7.78 -22.13 13.76
C ASP A 348 -6.59 -22.63 12.94
N ASN A 349 -5.51 -23.01 13.63
CA ASN A 349 -4.32 -23.53 13.01
C ASN A 349 -3.82 -24.80 13.69
N ARG A 350 -3.23 -25.67 12.89
CA ARG A 350 -2.40 -26.77 13.34
C ARG A 350 -1.08 -26.69 12.59
N THR A 351 0.02 -26.66 13.32
CA THR A 351 1.37 -26.57 12.77
C THR A 351 2.19 -27.80 13.16
N VAL A 352 2.89 -28.37 12.20
CA VAL A 352 3.91 -29.40 12.41
C VAL A 352 5.25 -28.81 12.04
N THR A 353 6.21 -28.88 12.95
CA THR A 353 7.57 -28.36 12.76
C THR A 353 8.59 -29.45 13.02
N ASN A 354 9.51 -29.62 12.08
CA ASN A 354 10.69 -30.47 12.22
C ASN A 354 11.93 -29.59 12.09
N ARG A 355 12.78 -29.54 13.12
CA ARG A 355 13.94 -28.67 13.18
C ARG A 355 15.20 -29.47 13.45
N GLU A 356 16.23 -29.23 12.66
CA GLU A 356 17.61 -29.64 12.89
C GLU A 356 18.34 -28.45 13.50
N ASN A 357 18.80 -28.58 14.74
CA ASN A 357 19.62 -27.58 15.40
C ASN A 357 21.09 -27.90 15.14
N ILE A 358 21.85 -26.87 14.77
CA ILE A 358 23.26 -26.98 14.40
C ILE A 358 24.07 -26.28 15.49
N LEU A 359 24.94 -27.05 16.15
CA LEU A 359 25.96 -26.56 17.06
C LEU A 359 27.34 -26.68 16.38
N PRO A 360 28.39 -25.99 16.87
CA PRO A 360 29.72 -26.04 16.27
C PRO A 360 30.30 -27.46 16.16
N ASP A 361 29.93 -28.34 17.09
CA ASP A 361 30.50 -29.68 17.27
C ASP A 361 29.46 -30.82 17.19
N SER A 362 28.17 -30.50 17.12
CA SER A 362 27.09 -31.49 17.20
C SER A 362 25.78 -31.00 16.58
N ARG A 363 24.81 -31.90 16.44
CA ARG A 363 23.45 -31.59 15.98
C ARG A 363 22.42 -32.30 16.85
N TYR A 364 21.22 -31.74 16.92
CA TYR A 364 20.07 -32.41 17.52
C TYR A 364 18.79 -32.01 16.79
N TYR A 365 17.78 -32.87 16.84
CA TYR A 365 16.52 -32.70 16.12
C TYR A 365 15.39 -32.40 17.08
N THR A 366 14.55 -31.44 16.75
CA THR A 366 13.35 -31.07 17.52
C THR A 366 12.13 -31.18 16.63
N ASN A 367 11.17 -32.02 17.04
CA ASN A 367 9.88 -32.14 16.37
C ASN A 367 8.80 -31.56 17.28
N SER A 368 7.91 -30.74 16.74
CA SER A 368 6.79 -30.22 17.51
C SER A 368 5.50 -30.14 16.70
N VAL A 369 4.40 -30.34 17.40
CA VAL A 369 3.04 -30.16 16.90
C VAL A 369 2.38 -29.11 17.78
N SER A 370 1.82 -28.08 17.17
CA SER A 370 1.05 -27.07 17.88
C SER A 370 -0.32 -26.86 17.28
N ASN A 371 -1.29 -26.51 18.13
CA ASN A 371 -2.59 -26.04 17.71
C ASN A 371 -2.84 -24.66 18.33
N SER A 372 -3.38 -23.74 17.54
CA SER A 372 -3.77 -22.41 18.01
C SER A 372 -5.18 -22.07 17.58
N SER A 373 -5.99 -21.54 18.49
CA SER A 373 -7.26 -20.90 18.17
C SER A 373 -7.19 -19.45 18.62
N ASN A 374 -7.39 -18.53 17.67
CA ASN A 374 -7.29 -17.10 17.91
C ASN A 374 -8.60 -16.42 17.54
N SER A 375 -9.23 -15.74 18.49
CA SER A 375 -10.40 -14.90 18.25
C SER A 375 -10.02 -13.45 18.46
N SER A 376 -10.42 -12.59 17.54
CA SER A 376 -10.07 -11.16 17.58
C SER A 376 -11.24 -10.31 17.13
N TYR A 377 -11.40 -9.18 17.80
CA TYR A 377 -12.47 -8.24 17.52
C TYR A 377 -11.97 -6.82 17.73
N SER A 378 -12.35 -5.92 16.83
CA SER A 378 -11.93 -4.52 16.93
C SER A 378 -12.97 -3.54 16.41
N HIS A 379 -13.00 -2.38 17.05
CA HIS A 379 -13.78 -1.21 16.66
C HIS A 379 -12.85 -0.05 16.36
N ARG A 380 -13.21 0.77 15.38
CA ARG A 380 -12.57 2.04 15.12
C ARG A 380 -13.58 3.10 14.73
N VAL A 381 -13.43 4.29 15.29
CA VAL A 381 -14.16 5.50 14.90
C VAL A 381 -13.13 6.53 14.47
N ASN A 382 -13.23 7.02 13.25
CA ASN A 382 -12.41 8.13 12.76
C ASN A 382 -13.30 9.33 12.47
N MET A 383 -12.81 10.53 12.75
CA MET A 383 -13.45 11.76 12.34
C MET A 383 -12.43 12.71 11.75
N ASN A 384 -12.90 13.59 10.88
CA ASN A 384 -12.12 14.70 10.34
C ASN A 384 -13.07 15.90 10.21
N LEU A 385 -12.69 16.98 10.88
CA LEU A 385 -13.39 18.26 10.88
C LEU A 385 -12.46 19.29 10.25
N GLU A 386 -12.94 19.99 9.24
CA GLU A 386 -12.22 21.05 8.53
C GLU A 386 -13.03 22.34 8.63
N ILE A 387 -12.41 23.39 9.15
CA ILE A 387 -13.04 24.69 9.38
C ILE A 387 -12.16 25.75 8.72
N GLU A 388 -12.63 26.28 7.60
CA GLU A 388 -12.14 27.50 6.98
C GLU A 388 -12.81 28.69 7.67
N VAL A 389 -12.16 29.25 8.70
CA VAL A 389 -12.68 30.41 9.45
C VAL A 389 -12.77 31.63 8.52
N ASP A 390 -11.75 31.81 7.69
CA ASP A 390 -11.68 32.81 6.63
C ASP A 390 -10.67 32.37 5.57
N SER A 391 -10.48 33.16 4.51
CA SER A 391 -9.49 32.86 3.46
C SER A 391 -8.04 32.74 3.95
N THR A 392 -7.73 33.07 5.19
CA THR A 392 -6.37 33.06 5.76
C THR A 392 -6.22 32.10 6.93
N PHE A 393 -7.29 31.57 7.54
CA PHE A 393 -7.20 30.69 8.70
C PHE A 393 -7.97 29.38 8.52
N LEU A 394 -7.22 28.27 8.59
CA LEU A 394 -7.73 26.91 8.49
C LEU A 394 -7.47 26.16 9.81
N ILE A 395 -8.51 25.48 10.30
CA ILE A 395 -8.45 24.54 11.42
C ILE A 395 -8.80 23.16 10.91
N ASN A 396 -7.98 22.17 11.22
CA ASN A 396 -8.26 20.77 10.92
C ASN A 396 -8.09 19.92 12.18
N VAL A 397 -9.10 19.12 12.50
CA VAL A 397 -9.11 18.25 13.69
C VAL A 397 -9.44 16.82 13.24
N ARG A 398 -8.60 15.85 13.60
CA ARG A 398 -8.76 14.45 13.20
C ARG A 398 -8.62 13.51 14.39
N PRO A 399 -9.67 13.32 15.21
CA PRO A 399 -9.65 12.31 16.25
C PRO A 399 -9.91 10.91 15.65
N SER A 400 -9.32 9.91 16.28
CA SER A 400 -9.49 8.50 15.99
C SER A 400 -9.52 7.73 17.30
N PHE A 401 -10.48 6.83 17.44
CA PHE A 401 -10.64 5.96 18.59
C PHE A 401 -10.60 4.52 18.11
N GLY A 402 -9.86 3.68 18.80
CA GLY A 402 -9.73 2.26 18.53
C GLY A 402 -9.93 1.46 19.81
N PHE A 403 -10.63 0.34 19.68
CA PHE A 403 -10.72 -0.69 20.71
C PHE A 403 -10.45 -2.04 20.04
N SER A 404 -9.71 -2.91 20.70
CA SER A 404 -9.49 -4.29 20.27
C SER A 404 -9.54 -5.25 21.46
N ASN A 405 -10.07 -6.44 21.23
CA ASN A 405 -9.92 -7.58 22.12
C ASN A 405 -9.43 -8.78 21.30
N SER A 406 -8.49 -9.55 21.86
CA SER A 406 -8.06 -10.81 21.28
C SER A 406 -7.88 -11.88 22.35
N LYS A 407 -8.29 -13.11 22.04
CA LYS A 407 -8.02 -14.29 22.88
C LYS A 407 -7.29 -15.32 22.04
N ASN A 408 -6.18 -15.82 22.56
CA ASN A 408 -5.37 -16.84 21.93
C ASN A 408 -5.22 -18.05 22.85
N GLU A 409 -5.73 -19.18 22.39
CA GLU A 409 -5.51 -20.49 23.01
C GLU A 409 -4.45 -21.23 22.20
N TYR A 410 -3.40 -21.69 22.87
CA TYR A 410 -2.27 -22.36 22.22
C TYR A 410 -1.87 -23.61 22.98
N THR A 411 -1.62 -24.69 22.24
CA THR A 411 -1.08 -25.94 22.77
C THR A 411 0.10 -26.37 21.93
N ARG A 412 1.12 -26.95 22.56
CA ARG A 412 2.29 -27.49 21.88
C ARG A 412 2.79 -28.76 22.57
N GLU A 413 3.06 -29.76 21.75
CA GLU A 413 3.81 -30.94 22.11
C GLU A 413 5.15 -30.88 21.37
N GLU A 414 6.27 -31.03 22.08
CA GLU A 414 7.62 -30.99 21.52
C GLU A 414 8.45 -32.18 22.03
N ALA A 415 9.32 -32.71 21.18
CA ALA A 415 10.31 -33.72 21.52
C ALA A 415 11.64 -33.41 20.83
N SER A 416 12.75 -33.44 21.58
CA SER A 416 14.10 -33.27 21.05
C SER A 416 14.90 -34.56 21.14
N SER A 417 15.61 -34.94 20.09
CA SER A 417 16.43 -36.16 20.00
C SER A 417 17.84 -35.86 19.48
N ASP A 418 18.81 -36.69 19.84
CA ASP A 418 20.19 -36.61 19.32
C ASP A 418 20.31 -37.09 17.86
N GLU A 419 21.54 -37.10 17.33
CA GLU A 419 21.82 -37.55 15.95
C GLU A 419 21.49 -39.03 15.70
N LEU A 420 21.49 -39.86 16.74
CA LEU A 420 21.17 -41.29 16.68
C LEU A 420 19.66 -41.54 16.86
N GLY A 421 18.87 -40.50 17.12
CA GLY A 421 17.43 -40.55 17.34
C GLY A 421 17.04 -40.91 18.77
N ALA A 422 17.97 -40.89 19.73
CA ALA A 422 17.63 -41.06 21.15
C ALA A 422 16.99 -39.78 21.69
N LEU A 423 15.89 -39.91 22.42
CA LEU A 423 15.17 -38.79 23.01
C LEU A 423 16.05 -38.12 24.09
N ILE A 424 16.11 -36.79 24.07
CA ILE A 424 16.83 -35.95 25.05
C ILE A 424 15.82 -35.36 26.03
N ASN A 425 14.73 -34.78 25.50
CA ASN A 425 13.65 -34.21 26.29
C ASN A 425 12.31 -34.21 25.53
N SER A 426 11.23 -34.08 26.28
CA SER A 426 9.89 -33.82 25.77
C SER A 426 9.23 -32.69 26.57
N SER A 427 8.37 -31.92 25.91
CA SER A 427 7.70 -30.77 26.52
C SER A 427 6.25 -30.66 26.07
N ASN A 428 5.35 -30.44 27.02
CA ASN A 428 3.96 -30.08 26.77
C ASN A 428 3.72 -28.66 27.28
N LEU A 429 3.08 -27.83 26.47
CA LEU A 429 2.76 -26.44 26.79
C LEU A 429 1.30 -26.17 26.43
N SER A 430 0.58 -25.55 27.36
CA SER A 430 -0.72 -24.94 27.17
C SER A 430 -0.66 -23.49 27.59
N SER A 431 -1.19 -22.59 26.78
CA SER A 431 -1.28 -21.18 27.15
C SER A 431 -2.60 -20.55 26.71
N PHE A 432 -3.15 -19.68 27.55
CA PHE A 432 -4.29 -18.83 27.24
C PHE A 432 -3.90 -17.37 27.47
N VAL A 433 -4.04 -16.55 26.42
CA VAL A 433 -3.75 -15.12 26.51
C VAL A 433 -4.98 -14.34 26.07
N GLU A 434 -5.52 -13.49 26.95
CA GLU A 434 -6.49 -12.46 26.58
C GLU A 434 -5.80 -11.10 26.57
N THR A 435 -6.07 -10.28 25.55
CA THR A 435 -5.47 -8.96 25.41
C THR A 435 -6.52 -7.95 24.99
N THR A 436 -6.68 -6.90 25.80
CA THR A 436 -7.54 -5.75 25.51
C THR A 436 -6.70 -4.54 25.18
N GLY A 437 -7.02 -3.84 24.10
CA GLY A 437 -6.29 -2.69 23.61
C GLY A 437 -7.22 -1.50 23.39
N ASN A 438 -6.81 -0.33 23.85
CA ASN A 438 -7.44 0.96 23.60
C ASN A 438 -6.44 1.89 22.91
N ASN A 439 -6.89 2.58 21.88
CA ASN A 439 -6.10 3.59 21.19
C ASN A 439 -6.91 4.86 21.00
N PHE A 440 -6.34 6.00 21.37
CA PHE A 440 -6.84 7.31 20.98
C PHE A 440 -5.75 8.05 20.23
N LYS A 441 -6.06 8.56 19.05
CA LYS A 441 -5.18 9.46 18.28
C LYS A 441 -5.93 10.75 17.99
N ASN A 442 -5.24 11.87 18.05
CA ASN A 442 -5.77 13.14 17.61
C ASN A 442 -4.70 13.94 16.88
N ARG A 443 -5.08 14.50 15.73
CA ARG A 443 -4.29 15.52 15.05
C ARG A 443 -5.06 16.82 14.99
N LEU A 444 -4.55 17.83 15.67
CA LEU A 444 -4.98 19.22 15.52
C LEU A 444 -3.98 19.94 14.62
N SER A 445 -4.45 20.64 13.59
CA SER A 445 -3.63 21.46 12.70
C SER A 445 -4.27 22.83 12.53
N LEU A 446 -3.52 23.87 12.85
CA LEU A 446 -3.91 25.26 12.73
C LEU A 446 -2.97 25.92 11.70
N THR A 447 -3.52 26.54 10.67
CA THR A 447 -2.73 27.20 9.63
C THR A 447 -3.24 28.61 9.39
N LYS A 448 -2.45 29.63 9.74
CA LYS A 448 -2.76 31.04 9.49
C LYS A 448 -1.81 31.61 8.45
N ARG A 449 -2.34 32.15 7.35
CA ARG A 449 -1.59 32.88 6.32
C ARG A 449 -1.49 34.36 6.66
N PHE A 450 -0.39 35.00 6.27
CA PHE A 450 -0.19 36.43 6.42
C PHE A 450 0.16 37.09 5.08
N GLY A 451 -0.62 38.10 4.72
CA GLY A 451 -0.45 38.81 3.44
C GLY A 451 -0.52 37.88 2.22
N ASP A 452 0.06 38.33 1.12
CA ASP A 452 0.06 37.66 -0.20
C ASP A 452 1.45 37.17 -0.64
N ARG A 453 2.49 37.44 0.18
CA ARG A 453 3.90 37.13 -0.11
C ARG A 453 4.29 35.67 0.19
N GLY A 454 3.37 34.89 0.77
CA GLY A 454 3.55 33.47 1.09
C GLY A 454 3.97 33.17 2.53
N ALA A 455 3.78 34.12 3.46
CA ALA A 455 4.04 33.91 4.89
C ALA A 455 2.90 33.12 5.55
N PHE A 456 3.23 32.27 6.51
CA PHE A 456 2.25 31.58 7.36
C PHE A 456 2.82 31.21 8.73
N LEU A 457 1.92 30.90 9.65
CA LEU A 457 2.18 30.19 10.90
C LEU A 457 1.38 28.90 10.89
N LYS A 458 2.06 27.78 11.14
CA LYS A 458 1.47 26.46 11.28
C LYS A 458 1.76 25.92 12.67
N PHE A 459 0.72 25.41 13.31
CA PHE A 459 0.82 24.64 14.53
C PHE A 459 0.15 23.30 14.31
N ARG A 460 0.86 22.22 14.60
CA ARG A 460 0.34 20.85 14.54
C ARG A 460 0.61 20.15 15.87
N LEU A 461 -0.43 19.59 16.47
CA LEU A 461 -0.37 18.78 17.67
C LEU A 461 -0.88 17.38 17.31
N ASP A 462 -0.01 16.39 17.43
CA ASP A 462 -0.36 14.98 17.41
C ASP A 462 -0.36 14.46 18.86
N THR A 463 -1.41 13.76 19.24
CA THR A 463 -1.54 13.07 20.53
C THR A 463 -1.93 11.64 20.24
N GLU A 464 -1.20 10.69 20.81
CA GLU A 464 -1.49 9.27 20.73
C GLU A 464 -1.38 8.65 22.12
N VAL A 465 -2.49 8.06 22.58
CA VAL A 465 -2.56 7.32 23.83
C VAL A 465 -2.94 5.89 23.50
N ASN A 466 -2.08 4.96 23.88
CA ASN A 466 -2.29 3.52 23.78
C ASN A 466 -2.33 2.94 25.18
N SER A 467 -3.24 2.01 25.41
CA SER A 467 -3.27 1.19 26.62
C SER A 467 -3.59 -0.24 26.20
N THR A 468 -2.78 -1.18 26.66
CA THR A 468 -2.95 -2.61 26.44
C THR A 468 -2.88 -3.32 27.78
N ASN A 469 -3.89 -4.14 28.07
CA ASN A 469 -3.87 -5.02 29.23
C ASN A 469 -3.92 -6.47 28.73
N SER A 470 -3.20 -7.35 29.40
CA SER A 470 -3.14 -8.77 29.05
C SER A 470 -3.18 -9.66 30.27
N ASP A 471 -4.00 -10.70 30.20
CA ASP A 471 -4.00 -11.80 31.16
C ASP A 471 -3.40 -13.02 30.45
N ASP A 472 -2.27 -13.52 30.95
CA ASP A 472 -1.55 -14.66 30.38
C ASP A 472 -1.48 -15.81 31.39
N PHE A 473 -1.97 -16.97 30.99
CA PHE A 473 -1.87 -18.22 31.73
C PHE A 473 -1.00 -19.18 30.96
N VAL A 474 0.08 -19.65 31.58
CA VAL A 474 1.03 -20.60 30.99
C VAL A 474 1.15 -21.82 31.89
N ASN A 475 0.88 -22.99 31.33
CA ASN A 475 1.15 -24.27 31.96
C ASN A 475 2.09 -25.09 31.07
N SER A 476 3.26 -25.47 31.58
CA SER A 476 4.21 -26.28 30.84
C SER A 476 4.91 -27.32 31.72
N GLU A 477 5.14 -28.49 31.12
CA GLU A 477 5.88 -29.59 31.73
C GLU A 477 6.98 -30.01 30.74
N THR A 478 8.24 -29.97 31.17
CA THR A 478 9.39 -30.44 30.39
C THR A 478 10.09 -31.58 31.12
N ASN A 479 10.14 -32.74 30.50
CA ASN A 479 10.74 -33.96 31.02
C ASN A 479 12.06 -34.25 30.28
N PHE A 480 13.11 -34.57 31.03
CA PHE A 480 14.42 -34.95 30.50
C PHE A 480 14.62 -36.46 30.60
N GLU A 481 15.28 -37.07 29.61
CA GLU A 481 15.59 -38.51 29.64
C GLU A 481 16.80 -38.84 30.53
N ASP A 482 17.69 -37.87 30.76
CA ASP A 482 18.73 -38.01 31.78
C ASP A 482 18.09 -37.91 33.16
N ALA A 483 18.01 -39.05 33.85
CA ALA A 483 17.43 -39.17 35.19
C ALA A 483 18.16 -38.34 36.28
N SER A 484 19.33 -37.75 35.96
CA SER A 484 20.00 -36.79 36.84
C SER A 484 19.43 -35.37 36.75
N GLN A 485 18.61 -35.08 35.74
CA GLN A 485 17.93 -33.79 35.55
C GLN A 485 16.48 -33.88 36.02
N GLU A 486 16.05 -32.90 36.81
CA GLU A 486 14.66 -32.83 37.29
C GLU A 486 13.73 -32.27 36.19
N ALA A 487 12.50 -32.76 36.17
CA ALA A 487 11.46 -32.22 35.31
C ALA A 487 11.16 -30.76 35.69
N ILE A 488 10.96 -29.91 34.69
CA ILE A 488 10.62 -28.50 34.88
C ILE A 488 9.13 -28.34 34.71
N PHE A 489 8.46 -27.99 35.82
CA PHE A 489 7.05 -27.62 35.83
C PHE A 489 6.93 -26.09 35.92
N ARG A 490 6.06 -25.50 35.11
CA ARG A 490 5.67 -24.10 35.21
C ARG A 490 4.16 -24.01 35.15
N ASP A 491 3.59 -23.34 36.14
CA ASP A 491 2.19 -22.97 36.15
C ASP A 491 2.13 -21.52 36.61
N GLN A 492 1.85 -20.63 35.67
CA GLN A 492 2.08 -19.19 35.83
C GLN A 492 0.89 -18.37 35.36
N PHE A 493 0.60 -17.32 36.10
CA PHE A 493 -0.28 -16.24 35.70
C PHE A 493 0.52 -14.94 35.59
N THR A 494 0.37 -14.21 34.48
CA THR A 494 0.96 -12.88 34.31
C THR A 494 -0.12 -11.85 34.02
N ASP A 495 -0.23 -10.86 34.90
CA ASP A 495 -1.02 -9.64 34.69
C ASP A 495 -0.11 -8.58 34.04
N GLY A 496 -0.41 -8.26 32.79
CA GLY A 496 0.35 -7.33 31.97
C GLY A 496 -0.41 -6.03 31.70
N LYS A 497 0.27 -4.91 31.87
CA LYS A 497 -0.23 -3.57 31.56
C LYS A 497 0.83 -2.77 30.83
N GLU A 498 0.50 -2.30 29.64
CA GLU A 498 1.35 -1.39 28.85
C GLU A 498 0.56 -0.12 28.51
N GLU A 499 1.08 1.04 28.90
CA GLU A 499 0.54 2.34 28.52
C GLU A 499 1.60 3.15 27.78
N SER A 500 1.21 3.80 26.68
CA SER A 500 2.09 4.66 25.89
C SER A 500 1.38 5.96 25.56
N ASN A 501 1.96 7.09 25.95
CA ASN A 501 1.47 8.43 25.66
C ASN A 501 2.52 9.21 24.86
N ASN A 502 2.24 9.39 23.58
CA ASN A 502 3.11 10.07 22.64
C ASN A 502 2.47 11.39 22.23
N ILE A 503 3.12 12.50 22.57
CA ILE A 503 2.70 13.86 22.22
C ILE A 503 3.78 14.49 21.34
N SER A 504 3.40 14.94 20.15
CA SER A 504 4.27 15.72 19.28
C SER A 504 3.64 17.06 18.92
N ALA A 505 4.37 18.15 19.16
CA ALA A 505 3.98 19.49 18.78
C ALA A 505 4.98 20.07 17.77
N ASN A 506 4.48 20.59 16.67
CA ASN A 506 5.26 21.17 15.58
C ASN A 506 4.77 22.59 15.34
N LEU A 507 5.66 23.55 15.50
CA LEU A 507 5.43 24.95 15.17
C LEU A 507 6.33 25.35 14.00
N THR A 508 5.75 25.91 12.95
CA THR A 508 6.50 26.42 11.79
C THR A 508 6.06 27.83 11.46
N TYR A 509 6.99 28.77 11.43
CA TYR A 509 6.76 30.13 10.96
C TYR A 509 7.59 30.38 9.70
N ARG A 510 6.92 30.64 8.57
CA ARG A 510 7.55 30.93 7.28
C ARG A 510 7.66 32.42 7.03
N LEU A 511 8.89 32.90 6.85
CA LEU A 511 9.22 34.27 6.49
C LEU A 511 9.62 34.37 5.00
N PRO A 512 8.86 35.06 4.13
CA PRO A 512 9.25 35.27 2.74
C PRO A 512 10.33 36.35 2.62
N LEU A 513 11.58 35.93 2.36
CA LEU A 513 12.70 36.83 2.05
C LEU A 513 12.53 37.47 0.67
N VAL A 514 12.06 36.69 -0.30
CA VAL A 514 11.62 37.16 -1.62
C VAL A 514 10.23 36.58 -1.87
N ALA A 515 9.26 37.46 -2.13
CA ALA A 515 7.85 37.09 -2.29
C ALA A 515 7.69 35.90 -3.26
N LYS A 516 7.03 34.84 -2.79
CA LYS A 516 6.72 33.63 -3.57
C LYS A 516 7.94 32.86 -4.13
N THR A 517 9.17 33.18 -3.74
CA THR A 517 10.39 32.58 -4.32
C THR A 517 11.42 32.12 -3.30
N LEU A 518 11.73 32.92 -2.28
CA LEU A 518 12.73 32.58 -1.28
C LEU A 518 12.12 32.73 0.11
N PHE A 519 12.16 31.65 0.88
CA PHE A 519 11.54 31.55 2.19
C PHE A 519 12.56 31.09 3.22
N LEU A 520 12.44 31.60 4.44
CA LEU A 520 13.16 31.14 5.61
C LEU A 520 12.12 30.68 6.64
N ASP A 521 12.19 29.42 7.01
CA ASP A 521 11.26 28.80 7.95
C ASP A 521 11.95 28.58 9.28
N PHE A 522 11.26 28.96 10.35
CA PHE A 522 11.64 28.69 11.71
C PHE A 522 10.75 27.57 12.23
N GLY A 523 11.34 26.41 12.46
CA GLY A 523 10.66 25.24 13.01
C GLY A 523 11.02 24.97 14.46
N TYR A 524 10.06 24.48 15.23
CA TYR A 524 10.29 23.93 16.55
C TYR A 524 9.44 22.67 16.73
N ASN A 525 10.11 21.52 16.81
CA ASN A 525 9.48 20.24 17.10
C ASN A 525 9.74 19.86 18.58
N ILE A 526 8.67 19.47 19.26
CA ILE A 526 8.71 18.85 20.59
C ILE A 526 8.11 17.46 20.45
N GLN A 527 8.75 16.47 21.02
CA GLN A 527 8.20 15.11 21.18
C GLN A 527 8.35 14.67 22.63
N SER A 528 7.33 14.05 23.19
CA SER A 528 7.36 13.38 24.49
C SER A 528 6.71 12.03 24.33
N ASP A 529 7.47 10.97 24.53
CA ASP A 529 7.01 9.59 24.57
C ASP A 529 7.15 9.11 26.02
N ASN A 530 6.04 8.81 26.68
CA ASN A 530 6.04 8.21 28.01
C ASN A 530 5.44 6.81 27.90
N ASN A 531 6.19 5.79 28.28
CA ASN A 531 5.77 4.40 28.24
C ASN A 531 5.86 3.79 29.63
N GLU A 532 4.76 3.23 30.11
CA GLU A 532 4.71 2.41 31.32
C GLU A 532 4.51 0.95 30.90
N SER A 533 5.29 0.03 31.46
CA SER A 533 5.19 -1.40 31.18
C SER A 533 5.33 -2.17 32.49
N VAL A 534 4.23 -2.75 32.93
CA VAL A 534 4.13 -3.56 34.14
C VAL A 534 3.77 -4.98 33.72
N LYS A 535 4.52 -5.96 34.22
CA LYS A 535 4.19 -7.38 34.12
C LYS A 535 4.38 -7.98 35.49
N SER A 536 3.31 -8.48 36.08
CA SER A 536 3.34 -9.13 37.38
C SER A 536 3.09 -10.61 37.17
N THR A 537 4.15 -11.41 37.21
CA THR A 537 4.10 -12.87 37.06
C THR A 537 4.03 -13.53 38.42
N TYR A 538 3.13 -14.48 38.56
CA TYR A 538 2.90 -15.26 39.76
C TYR A 538 2.97 -16.74 39.42
N ASP A 539 3.78 -17.48 40.18
CA ASP A 539 3.79 -18.94 40.13
C ASP A 539 2.61 -19.49 40.96
N PHE A 540 2.06 -20.64 40.53
CA PHE A 540 1.02 -21.34 41.27
C PHE A 540 1.52 -21.79 42.64
N ASP A 541 0.75 -21.52 43.69
CA ASP A 541 1.04 -21.94 45.07
C ASP A 541 0.08 -23.04 45.52
N ASP A 542 0.59 -24.26 45.67
CA ASP A 542 -0.15 -25.42 46.16
C ASP A 542 -0.78 -25.21 47.55
N GLY A 543 -0.19 -24.35 48.39
CA GLY A 543 -0.70 -24.05 49.73
C GLY A 543 -1.97 -23.21 49.72
N THR A 544 -2.07 -22.25 48.78
CA THR A 544 -3.22 -21.34 48.64
C THR A 544 -4.20 -21.78 47.53
N GLN A 545 -3.79 -22.71 46.66
CA GLN A 545 -4.52 -23.15 45.47
C GLN A 545 -4.83 -21.99 44.51
N ASP A 546 -3.89 -21.03 44.42
CA ASP A 546 -4.03 -19.81 43.63
C ASP A 546 -2.64 -19.28 43.21
N PHE A 547 -2.60 -18.34 42.26
CA PHE A 547 -1.38 -17.71 41.76
C PHE A 547 -0.93 -16.57 42.68
N THR A 548 -0.34 -16.92 43.82
CA THR A 548 0.05 -15.94 44.86
C THR A 548 1.56 -15.78 45.03
N ASN A 549 2.37 -16.67 44.47
CA ASN A 549 3.82 -16.61 44.60
C ASN A 549 4.43 -15.65 43.57
N PHE A 550 4.65 -14.40 43.95
CA PHE A 550 5.19 -13.38 43.05
C PHE A 550 6.61 -13.71 42.58
N ASN A 551 6.76 -13.86 41.26
CA ASN A 551 8.04 -14.16 40.62
C ASN A 551 8.72 -12.86 40.19
N THR A 552 9.69 -12.41 40.98
CA THR A 552 10.40 -11.14 40.73
C THR A 552 11.28 -11.19 39.47
N ASP A 553 11.76 -12.37 39.08
CA ASP A 553 12.67 -12.55 37.95
C ASP A 553 11.94 -12.44 36.59
N LEU A 554 10.67 -12.86 36.56
CA LEU A 554 9.80 -12.77 35.38
C LEU A 554 8.92 -11.51 35.37
N SER A 555 8.93 -10.74 36.47
CA SER A 555 8.15 -9.51 36.60
C SER A 555 8.94 -8.26 36.22
N THR A 556 8.21 -7.24 35.74
CA THR A 556 8.75 -5.95 35.34
C THR A 556 7.85 -4.81 35.80
N ASP A 557 8.44 -3.67 36.18
CA ASP A 557 7.74 -2.41 36.44
C ASP A 557 8.60 -1.26 35.90
N PHE A 558 8.36 -0.87 34.65
CA PHE A 558 9.15 0.12 33.94
C PHE A 558 8.36 1.38 33.65
N ASP A 559 8.90 2.54 34.02
CA ASP A 559 8.44 3.88 33.61
C ASP A 559 9.54 4.54 32.78
N TYR A 560 9.29 4.61 31.47
CA TYR A 560 10.19 5.16 30.47
C TYR A 560 9.70 6.51 29.94
N LYS A 561 10.58 7.51 29.92
CA LYS A 561 10.30 8.84 29.39
C LYS A 561 11.37 9.23 28.38
N ASN A 562 10.95 9.56 27.17
CA ASN A 562 11.79 10.10 26.11
C ASN A 562 11.26 11.45 25.67
N ARG A 563 12.07 12.50 25.79
CA ARG A 563 11.68 13.86 25.42
C ARG A 563 12.68 14.43 24.45
N SER A 564 12.20 14.95 23.32
CA SER A 564 13.06 15.62 22.36
C SER A 564 12.60 17.04 22.05
N HIS A 565 13.59 17.91 21.85
CA HIS A 565 13.42 19.28 21.43
C HIS A 565 14.30 19.54 20.20
N THR A 566 13.68 19.97 19.11
CA THR A 566 14.36 20.18 17.83
C THR A 566 14.00 21.53 17.23
N PRO A 567 14.65 22.62 17.66
CA PRO A 567 14.69 23.84 16.85
C PRO A 567 15.37 23.55 15.51
N ASN A 568 14.76 24.03 14.42
CA ASN A 568 15.32 23.92 13.08
C ASN A 568 15.12 25.20 12.26
N LEU A 569 15.97 25.35 11.25
CA LEU A 569 15.90 26.40 10.25
C LEU A 569 15.92 25.76 8.87
N GLU A 570 14.98 26.14 8.02
CA GLU A 570 14.94 25.70 6.63
C GLU A 570 14.98 26.91 5.68
N LEU A 571 15.89 26.87 4.71
CA LEU A 571 15.92 27.83 3.62
C LEU A 571 15.35 27.18 2.35
N THR A 572 14.21 27.68 1.88
CA THR A 572 13.52 27.12 0.71
C THR A 572 13.56 28.12 -0.46
N TYR A 573 14.07 27.67 -1.62
CA TYR A 573 13.95 28.37 -2.89
C TYR A 573 12.95 27.67 -3.80
N LYS A 574 12.03 28.42 -4.41
CA LYS A 574 10.98 27.90 -5.29
C LYS A 574 10.83 28.75 -6.55
N LYS A 575 11.00 28.12 -7.70
CA LYS A 575 10.60 28.63 -9.02
C LYS A 575 9.77 27.58 -9.75
N GLU A 576 9.24 27.96 -10.92
CA GLU A 576 8.36 27.09 -11.71
C GLU A 576 9.01 25.77 -12.15
N LYS A 577 10.31 25.77 -12.45
CA LYS A 577 11.03 24.59 -12.94
C LYS A 577 11.81 23.84 -11.88
N TRP A 578 12.14 24.47 -10.76
CA TRP A 578 12.92 23.82 -9.73
C TRP A 578 12.67 24.43 -8.36
N SER A 579 12.83 23.58 -7.35
CA SER A 579 12.86 23.97 -5.95
C SER A 579 14.05 23.33 -5.25
N ALA A 580 14.55 24.00 -4.23
CA ALA A 580 15.55 23.43 -3.34
C ALA A 580 15.25 23.86 -1.90
N SER A 581 15.48 22.98 -0.95
CA SER A 581 15.44 23.26 0.49
C SER A 581 16.73 22.77 1.13
N ILE A 582 17.19 23.48 2.15
CA ILE A 582 18.24 23.01 3.05
C ILE A 582 17.75 23.29 4.47
N GLU A 583 17.74 22.25 5.30
CA GLU A 583 17.31 22.26 6.68
C GLU A 583 18.48 21.89 7.61
N ALA A 584 18.61 22.61 8.71
CA ALA A 584 19.47 22.23 9.82
C ALA A 584 18.68 22.30 11.13
N GLY A 585 18.70 21.20 11.89
CA GLY A 585 18.04 21.07 13.18
C GLY A 585 19.03 20.64 14.26
N TYR A 586 18.88 21.19 15.46
CA TYR A 586 19.63 20.74 16.64
C TYR A 586 18.70 19.94 17.53
N ASN A 587 18.95 18.64 17.66
CA ASN A 587 18.07 17.70 18.36
C ASN A 587 18.66 17.37 19.73
N TYR A 588 17.97 17.82 20.78
CA TYR A 588 18.26 17.46 22.17
C TYR A 588 17.28 16.37 22.61
N ILE A 589 17.77 15.21 23.01
CA ILE A 589 16.98 14.08 23.51
C ILE A 589 17.34 13.87 24.97
N SER A 590 16.34 13.70 25.83
CA SER A 590 16.49 13.28 27.22
C SER A 590 15.72 11.99 27.42
N MET A 591 16.40 10.95 27.91
CA MET A 591 15.84 9.63 28.16
C MET A 591 15.98 9.28 29.64
N GLU A 592 14.90 8.78 30.23
CA GLU A 592 14.84 8.33 31.61
C GLU A 592 14.10 6.99 31.65
N ASN A 593 14.59 6.05 32.45
CA ASN A 593 13.90 4.80 32.76
C ASN A 593 14.02 4.51 34.24
N LYS A 594 12.88 4.28 34.89
CA LYS A 594 12.81 3.81 36.26
C LYS A 594 12.36 2.36 36.29
N ASP A 595 13.09 1.53 37.01
CA ASP A 595 12.66 0.17 37.35
C ASP A 595 12.14 0.19 38.80
N GLY A 596 10.82 0.00 38.96
CA GLY A 596 10.15 0.01 40.26
C GLY A 596 10.52 -1.17 41.15
N LEU A 597 10.84 -2.32 40.55
CA LEU A 597 11.26 -3.54 41.26
C LEU A 597 12.74 -3.49 41.63
N ARG A 598 13.57 -2.86 40.79
CA ARG A 598 15.03 -2.78 40.94
C ARG A 598 15.53 -1.35 40.74
N PRO A 599 15.30 -0.43 41.72
CA PRO A 599 15.61 0.99 41.55
C PRO A 599 17.07 1.29 41.20
N ASP A 600 18.01 0.47 41.66
CA ASP A 600 19.46 0.62 41.38
C ASP A 600 19.82 0.40 39.90
N LEU A 601 18.91 -0.17 39.10
CA LEU A 601 19.08 -0.37 37.65
C LEU A 601 18.43 0.74 36.81
N SER A 602 17.91 1.79 37.45
CA SER A 602 17.33 2.96 36.75
C SER A 602 18.41 3.72 35.97
N TYR A 603 18.03 4.29 34.83
CA TYR A 603 18.93 4.93 33.89
C TYR A 603 18.41 6.31 33.47
N ALA A 604 19.32 7.28 33.27
CA ALA A 604 18.98 8.56 32.66
C ALA A 604 20.16 9.11 31.87
N ASP A 605 19.93 9.59 30.65
CA ASP A 605 20.97 10.15 29.79
C ASP A 605 20.41 11.17 28.79
N ASP A 606 21.30 12.03 28.29
CA ASP A 606 20.97 13.11 27.37
C ASP A 606 21.84 13.05 26.10
N PHE A 607 21.21 13.10 24.94
CA PHE A 607 21.88 13.07 23.64
C PHE A 607 21.70 14.39 22.89
N LYS A 608 22.78 14.83 22.24
CA LYS A 608 22.83 16.07 21.46
C LYS A 608 23.27 15.74 20.06
N ASN A 609 22.35 15.86 19.11
CA ASN A 609 22.58 15.44 17.74
C ASN A 609 22.24 16.54 16.74
N LEU A 610 22.91 16.50 15.59
CA LEU A 610 22.62 17.36 14.46
C LEU A 610 21.75 16.61 13.46
N GLN A 611 20.64 17.23 13.05
CA GLN A 611 19.81 16.79 11.95
C GLN A 611 20.05 17.70 10.75
N LEU A 612 20.15 17.09 9.57
CA LEU A 612 20.38 17.81 8.31
C LEU A 612 19.41 17.29 7.26
N GLY A 613 18.81 18.20 6.52
CA GLY A 613 17.95 17.91 5.38
C GLY A 613 18.37 18.72 4.17
N ALA A 614 18.30 18.13 2.99
CA ALA A 614 18.40 18.87 1.75
C ALA A 614 17.56 18.18 0.69
N ASP A 615 16.74 18.95 -0.03
CA ASP A 615 15.94 18.42 -1.13
C ASP A 615 16.11 19.30 -2.36
N PHE A 616 16.06 18.67 -3.53
CA PHE A 616 16.13 19.33 -4.82
C PHE A 616 15.16 18.67 -5.78
N ASP A 617 14.32 19.48 -6.41
CA ASP A 617 13.38 19.06 -7.43
C ASP A 617 13.63 19.83 -8.71
N TYR A 618 13.55 19.13 -9.84
CA TYR A 618 13.65 19.73 -11.16
C TYR A 618 12.61 19.14 -12.11
N ARG A 619 11.80 20.02 -12.70
CA ARG A 619 10.81 19.72 -13.73
C ARG A 619 11.38 20.11 -15.10
N PHE A 620 11.82 19.12 -15.87
CA PHE A 620 12.35 19.33 -17.23
C PHE A 620 11.24 19.71 -18.21
N THR A 621 10.10 19.02 -18.11
CA THR A 621 8.83 19.25 -18.83
C THR A 621 7.66 18.93 -17.89
N GLU A 622 6.41 19.22 -18.27
CA GLU A 622 5.23 18.87 -17.45
C GLU A 622 5.07 17.35 -17.18
N THR A 623 5.77 16.51 -17.94
CA THR A 623 5.73 15.05 -17.80
C THR A 623 7.02 14.46 -17.24
N PHE A 624 8.16 15.16 -17.40
CA PHE A 624 9.48 14.70 -16.96
C PHE A 624 9.97 15.49 -15.76
N SER A 625 10.06 14.82 -14.62
CA SER A 625 10.62 15.38 -13.38
C SER A 625 11.68 14.47 -12.75
N MET A 626 12.57 15.10 -12.00
CA MET A 626 13.58 14.47 -11.15
C MET A 626 13.50 15.11 -9.77
N TYR A 627 13.70 14.32 -8.74
CA TYR A 627 13.84 14.80 -7.38
C TYR A 627 14.96 14.03 -6.68
N THR A 628 15.66 14.67 -5.76
CA THR A 628 16.67 14.04 -4.93
C THR A 628 16.68 14.69 -3.56
N GLY A 629 17.04 13.93 -2.54
CA GLY A 629 17.23 14.48 -1.22
C GLY A 629 18.24 13.71 -0.39
N TYR A 630 18.68 14.38 0.66
CA TYR A 630 19.58 13.89 1.69
C TYR A 630 18.97 14.18 3.05
N ASN A 631 19.03 13.22 3.95
CA ASN A 631 18.58 13.39 5.32
C ASN A 631 19.46 12.62 6.30
N LEU A 632 19.92 13.31 7.34
CA LEU A 632 20.62 12.74 8.49
C LEU A 632 19.65 12.66 9.67
N ARG A 633 19.38 11.44 10.12
CA ARG A 633 18.61 11.17 11.35
C ARG A 633 19.46 10.47 12.39
N ASN A 634 19.10 10.67 13.64
CA ASN A 634 19.72 10.02 14.78
C ASN A 634 18.65 9.18 15.47
N ASN A 635 18.93 7.89 15.65
CA ASN A 635 18.00 6.96 16.29
C ASN A 635 18.60 6.57 17.65
N PRO A 636 17.97 6.96 18.78
CA PRO A 636 18.45 6.54 20.08
C PRO A 636 18.31 5.00 20.25
N PRO A 637 19.19 4.35 21.04
CA PRO A 637 19.02 2.95 21.40
C PRO A 637 17.68 2.73 22.12
N SER A 638 17.10 1.54 22.00
CA SER A 638 15.90 1.23 22.78
C SER A 638 16.25 1.05 24.26
N ILE A 639 15.28 1.26 25.14
CA ILE A 639 15.55 1.14 26.58
C ILE A 639 15.99 -0.27 26.97
N ARG A 640 15.38 -1.32 26.42
CA ARG A 640 15.79 -2.71 26.66
C ARG A 640 17.24 -2.96 26.23
N GLN A 641 17.74 -2.22 25.24
CA GLN A 641 19.15 -2.30 24.82
C GLN A 641 20.09 -1.58 25.79
N LEU A 642 19.61 -0.59 26.56
CA LEU A 642 20.39 0.18 27.54
C LEU A 642 20.33 -0.41 28.96
N GLN A 643 19.24 -1.10 29.29
CA GLN A 643 18.97 -1.63 30.64
C GLN A 643 19.99 -2.70 31.05
N PRO A 644 20.81 -2.48 32.09
CA PRO A 644 21.80 -3.47 32.55
C PRO A 644 21.18 -4.64 33.33
N PHE A 645 19.87 -4.87 33.20
CA PHE A 645 19.13 -5.97 33.80
C PHE A 645 19.27 -7.24 32.95
N GLU A 646 19.49 -8.38 33.60
CA GLU A 646 19.54 -9.69 32.94
C GLU A 646 18.14 -10.31 32.86
N ASP A 647 17.58 -10.34 31.66
CA ASP A 647 16.30 -11.00 31.36
C ASP A 647 16.51 -12.52 31.30
N VAL A 648 15.94 -13.23 32.28
CA VAL A 648 16.02 -14.69 32.45
C VAL A 648 14.73 -15.43 32.05
N SER A 649 13.83 -14.77 31.30
CA SER A 649 12.58 -15.39 30.82
C SER A 649 12.82 -16.72 30.08
N ASN A 650 13.98 -16.84 29.42
CA ASN A 650 14.51 -18.10 28.91
C ASN A 650 15.85 -18.43 29.60
N PRO A 651 15.88 -19.37 30.56
CA PRO A 651 17.11 -19.71 31.30
C PRO A 651 18.27 -20.24 30.43
N LEU A 652 18.00 -20.75 29.23
CA LEU A 652 19.03 -21.20 28.29
C LEU A 652 19.55 -20.07 27.38
N ASN A 653 18.94 -18.89 27.45
CA ASN A 653 19.35 -17.71 26.70
C ASN A 653 19.00 -16.42 27.45
N THR A 654 19.94 -15.91 28.24
CA THR A 654 19.77 -14.68 29.01
C THR A 654 20.17 -13.45 28.17
N VAL A 655 19.52 -12.32 28.41
CA VAL A 655 19.77 -11.07 27.66
C VAL A 655 20.00 -9.92 28.63
N THR A 656 21.15 -9.25 28.51
CA THR A 656 21.53 -8.09 29.34
C THR A 656 21.82 -6.88 28.45
N GLY A 657 21.18 -5.73 28.72
CA GLY A 657 21.45 -4.49 28.00
C GLY A 657 22.81 -3.87 28.32
N ASN A 658 23.20 -2.87 27.53
CA ASN A 658 24.47 -2.16 27.64
C ASN A 658 24.22 -0.64 27.76
N PRO A 659 24.48 -0.02 28.92
CA PRO A 659 24.22 1.41 29.14
C PRO A 659 25.18 2.34 28.38
N ASN A 660 26.22 1.80 27.73
CA ASN A 660 27.21 2.61 26.99
C ASN A 660 26.83 2.84 25.52
N LEU A 661 25.65 2.39 25.08
CA LEU A 661 25.26 2.52 23.68
C LEU A 661 24.98 3.98 23.32
N VAL A 662 25.41 4.37 22.12
CA VAL A 662 25.14 5.69 21.56
C VAL A 662 24.11 5.62 20.43
N PRO A 663 23.42 6.74 20.11
CA PRO A 663 22.49 6.81 18.99
C PRO A 663 23.13 6.44 17.65
N SER A 664 22.37 5.69 16.84
CA SER A 664 22.75 5.35 15.47
C SER A 664 22.53 6.55 14.55
N ASN A 665 23.48 6.81 13.66
CA ASN A 665 23.40 7.89 12.67
C ASN A 665 23.04 7.30 11.31
N VAL A 666 21.87 7.67 10.77
CA VAL A 666 21.36 7.19 9.48
C VAL A 666 21.45 8.31 8.45
N HIS A 667 22.30 8.13 7.45
CA HIS A 667 22.37 8.99 6.27
C HIS A 667 21.52 8.37 5.16
N SER A 668 20.45 9.04 4.77
CA SER A 668 19.55 8.63 3.71
C SER A 668 19.74 9.53 2.50
N VAL A 669 20.13 8.96 1.36
CA VAL A 669 20.16 9.65 0.07
C VAL A 669 19.13 8.98 -0.83
N TYR A 670 18.29 9.78 -1.49
CA TYR A 670 17.31 9.26 -2.42
C TYR A 670 17.29 10.07 -3.72
N LEU A 671 16.92 9.38 -4.80
CA LEU A 671 16.81 9.92 -6.14
C LEU A 671 15.60 9.28 -6.81
N GLY A 672 14.73 10.09 -7.41
CA GLY A 672 13.64 9.64 -8.25
C GLY A 672 13.58 10.39 -9.57
N MET A 673 13.25 9.68 -10.64
CA MET A 673 13.04 10.23 -11.98
C MET A 673 11.83 9.57 -12.62
N ASN A 674 10.98 10.37 -13.26
CA ASN A 674 9.80 9.85 -13.94
C ASN A 674 9.53 10.63 -15.22
N ASN A 675 9.15 9.95 -16.29
CA ASN A 675 8.65 10.58 -17.51
C ASN A 675 7.58 9.72 -18.17
N PHE A 676 6.58 10.36 -18.78
CA PHE A 676 5.58 9.69 -19.61
C PHE A 676 5.31 10.49 -20.89
N ASN A 677 5.44 9.83 -22.04
CA ASN A 677 5.07 10.37 -23.34
C ASN A 677 3.70 9.82 -23.74
N PHE A 678 2.70 10.70 -23.73
CA PHE A 678 1.29 10.37 -23.99
C PHE A 678 1.03 9.91 -25.42
N GLN A 679 1.71 10.48 -26.41
CA GLN A 679 1.56 10.12 -27.82
C GLN A 679 2.09 8.70 -28.07
N ASN A 680 3.33 8.45 -27.64
CA ASN A 680 4.01 7.16 -27.83
C ASN A 680 3.58 6.10 -26.81
N LYS A 681 2.71 6.46 -25.86
CA LYS A 681 2.20 5.63 -24.76
C LYS A 681 3.32 4.87 -24.05
N THR A 682 4.39 5.59 -23.73
CA THR A 682 5.59 5.03 -23.14
C THR A 682 6.07 5.90 -21.99
N GLY A 683 6.51 5.27 -20.92
CA GLY A 683 7.08 5.97 -19.79
C GLY A 683 8.12 5.13 -19.07
N PHE A 684 8.87 5.81 -18.22
CA PHE A 684 9.80 5.17 -17.31
C PHE A 684 9.73 5.81 -15.93
N TYR A 685 10.08 5.01 -14.94
CA TYR A 685 10.25 5.41 -13.56
C TYR A 685 11.55 4.80 -13.04
N ILE A 686 12.36 5.60 -12.36
CA ILE A 686 13.59 5.17 -11.70
C ILE A 686 13.57 5.72 -10.29
N TYR A 687 13.94 4.88 -9.33
CA TYR A 687 14.13 5.28 -7.96
C TYR A 687 15.37 4.57 -7.39
N ALA A 688 16.14 5.32 -6.61
CA ALA A 688 17.28 4.80 -5.88
C ALA A 688 17.28 5.38 -4.46
N ASN A 689 17.56 4.55 -3.47
CA ASN A 689 17.73 4.95 -2.08
C ASN A 689 18.95 4.25 -1.49
N VAL A 690 19.79 5.01 -0.81
CA VAL A 690 20.99 4.55 -0.12
C VAL A 690 20.89 5.00 1.33
N ASN A 691 20.87 4.04 2.25
CA ASN A 691 20.93 4.28 3.68
C ASN A 691 22.27 3.76 4.19
N LEU A 692 23.08 4.66 4.74
CA LEU A 692 24.31 4.32 5.44
C LEU A 692 24.05 4.52 6.93
N THR A 693 24.33 3.51 7.74
CA THR A 693 24.10 3.60 9.18
C THR A 693 25.40 3.35 9.93
N ASN A 694 25.78 4.34 10.73
CA ASN A 694 26.90 4.26 11.68
C ASN A 694 26.34 4.06 13.09
N ASN A 695 27.15 3.48 13.98
CA ASN A 695 26.79 3.12 15.35
C ASN A 695 25.49 2.31 15.44
N VAL A 696 25.28 1.34 14.55
CA VAL A 696 24.12 0.45 14.66
C VAL A 696 24.23 -0.38 15.93
N VAL A 697 23.18 -0.40 16.73
CA VAL A 697 23.10 -1.31 17.89
C VAL A 697 22.83 -2.73 17.39
N VAL A 698 23.75 -3.66 17.64
CA VAL A 698 23.64 -5.08 17.27
C VAL A 698 23.80 -5.96 18.49
N SER A 699 23.15 -7.12 18.50
CA SER A 699 23.33 -8.13 19.54
C SER A 699 24.67 -8.84 19.40
N LYS A 700 25.29 -9.16 20.54
CA LYS A 700 26.52 -9.92 20.68
C LYS A 700 26.25 -11.01 21.71
N SER A 701 26.40 -12.27 21.31
CA SER A 701 26.15 -13.42 22.18
C SER A 701 27.41 -14.26 22.39
N THR A 702 27.53 -14.88 23.56
CA THR A 702 28.55 -15.87 23.92
C THR A 702 27.89 -17.07 24.55
N VAL A 703 28.36 -18.28 24.24
CA VAL A 703 27.89 -19.52 24.88
C VAL A 703 28.94 -19.98 25.89
N ASP A 704 28.51 -20.27 27.12
CA ASP A 704 29.40 -20.76 28.19
C ASP A 704 29.55 -22.30 28.20
N GLU A 705 30.34 -22.82 29.13
CA GLU A 705 30.61 -24.26 29.28
C GLU A 705 29.35 -25.10 29.59
N ASN A 706 28.28 -24.48 30.08
CA ASN A 706 27.00 -25.12 30.38
C ASN A 706 25.98 -24.99 29.24
N LEU A 707 26.42 -24.53 28.06
CA LEU A 707 25.58 -24.26 26.89
C LEU A 707 24.54 -23.14 27.12
N VAL A 708 24.74 -22.29 28.13
CA VAL A 708 23.90 -21.11 28.34
C VAL A 708 24.38 -19.98 27.45
N ARG A 709 23.46 -19.41 26.68
CA ARG A 709 23.76 -18.28 25.79
C ARG A 709 23.54 -16.95 26.52
N HIS A 710 24.61 -16.18 26.69
CA HIS A 710 24.57 -14.83 27.24
C HIS A 710 24.57 -13.82 26.10
N THR A 711 23.54 -12.97 26.01
CA THR A 711 23.40 -11.97 24.94
C THR A 711 23.47 -10.55 25.48
N THR A 712 24.27 -9.68 24.86
CA THR A 712 24.32 -8.24 25.10
C THR A 712 24.30 -7.43 23.80
N TYR A 713 24.50 -6.11 23.85
CA TYR A 713 24.46 -5.22 22.70
C TYR A 713 25.71 -4.35 22.58
N THR A 714 26.09 -4.01 21.35
CA THR A 714 27.20 -3.10 21.05
C THR A 714 26.92 -2.25 19.80
N ASN A 715 27.55 -1.09 19.68
CA ASN A 715 27.50 -0.28 18.47
C ASN A 715 28.53 -0.77 17.44
N VAL A 716 28.11 -0.95 16.18
CA VAL A 716 28.99 -1.29 15.06
C VAL A 716 28.79 -0.36 13.86
N ASP A 717 29.85 -0.19 13.08
CA ASP A 717 29.87 0.60 11.85
C ASP A 717 29.90 -0.25 10.59
N GLY A 718 29.56 0.36 9.45
CA GLY A 718 29.69 -0.27 8.13
C GLY A 718 28.40 -0.94 7.63
N ASN A 719 27.27 -0.71 8.30
CA ASN A 719 25.97 -1.18 7.85
C ASN A 719 25.43 -0.27 6.74
N TYR A 720 24.95 -0.87 5.66
CA TYR A 720 24.32 -0.12 4.58
C TYR A 720 23.22 -0.92 3.88
N ARG A 721 22.25 -0.19 3.34
CA ARG A 721 21.21 -0.74 2.48
C ARG A 721 21.05 0.16 1.26
N THR A 722 21.16 -0.42 0.07
CA THR A 722 20.89 0.26 -1.18
C THR A 722 19.74 -0.42 -1.90
N ASN A 723 18.72 0.34 -2.26
CA ASN A 723 17.58 -0.12 -3.03
C ASN A 723 17.57 0.62 -4.36
N PHE A 724 17.37 -0.10 -5.46
CA PHE A 724 17.16 0.46 -6.79
C PHE A 724 15.90 -0.16 -7.38
N SER A 725 15.04 0.66 -7.94
CA SER A 725 13.91 0.21 -8.75
C SER A 725 13.86 0.98 -10.06
N GLY A 726 13.57 0.25 -11.12
CA GLY A 726 13.40 0.81 -12.46
C GLY A 726 12.23 0.13 -13.13
N SER A 727 11.43 0.91 -13.85
CA SER A 727 10.40 0.35 -14.71
C SER A 727 10.28 1.13 -16.01
N TYR A 728 9.92 0.41 -17.06
CA TYR A 728 9.64 0.93 -18.38
C TYR A 728 8.34 0.30 -18.86
N ASN A 729 7.42 1.12 -19.33
CA ASN A 729 6.18 0.66 -19.94
C ASN A 729 6.04 1.20 -21.36
N LYS A 730 5.38 0.40 -22.21
CA LYS A 730 4.98 0.81 -23.56
C LYS A 730 3.74 0.09 -23.99
N THR A 731 2.78 0.83 -24.55
CA THR A 731 1.59 0.26 -25.19
C THR A 731 1.68 0.42 -26.71
N VAL A 732 1.65 -0.71 -27.43
CA VAL A 732 1.63 -0.77 -28.89
C VAL A 732 0.21 -1.15 -29.33
N LYS A 733 -0.46 -0.27 -30.07
CA LYS A 733 -1.70 -0.62 -30.78
C LYS A 733 -1.32 -1.42 -32.04
N ILE A 734 -1.86 -2.62 -32.19
CA ILE A 734 -1.70 -3.42 -33.42
C ILE A 734 -2.71 -2.93 -34.46
N ASP A 735 -3.98 -2.80 -34.04
CA ASP A 735 -5.10 -2.29 -34.81
C ASP A 735 -6.11 -1.58 -33.88
N SER A 736 -7.32 -1.27 -34.36
CA SER A 736 -8.37 -0.60 -33.57
C SER A 736 -8.99 -1.47 -32.47
N LEU A 737 -8.72 -2.78 -32.48
CA LEU A 737 -9.29 -3.78 -31.55
C LEU A 737 -8.23 -4.45 -30.67
N LYS A 738 -6.96 -4.45 -31.09
CA LYS A 738 -5.87 -5.20 -30.46
C LYS A 738 -4.74 -4.29 -30.02
N SER A 739 -4.27 -4.49 -28.81
CA SER A 739 -3.09 -3.83 -28.27
C SER A 739 -2.24 -4.79 -27.45
N ILE A 740 -0.93 -4.55 -27.45
CA ILE A 740 -0.02 -5.19 -26.49
C ILE A 740 0.62 -4.09 -25.65
N ARG A 741 0.55 -4.25 -24.33
CA ARG A 741 1.29 -3.44 -23.36
C ARG A 741 2.41 -4.27 -22.77
N TYR A 742 3.64 -3.80 -22.84
CA TYR A 742 4.79 -4.43 -22.21
C TYR A 742 5.26 -3.56 -21.05
N ARG A 743 5.57 -4.20 -19.93
CA ARG A 743 6.18 -3.60 -18.75
C ARG A 743 7.42 -4.41 -18.39
N LEU A 744 8.56 -3.72 -18.39
CA LEU A 744 9.83 -4.25 -17.93
C LEU A 744 10.14 -3.57 -16.60
N GLY A 745 10.40 -4.35 -15.57
CA GLY A 745 10.75 -3.86 -14.26
C GLY A 745 12.02 -4.52 -13.75
N VAL A 746 12.75 -3.82 -12.92
CA VAL A 746 13.85 -4.36 -12.14
C VAL A 746 13.77 -3.77 -10.74
N TYR A 747 13.91 -4.64 -9.74
CA TYR A 747 14.18 -4.24 -8.38
C TYR A 747 15.51 -4.85 -7.97
N SER A 748 16.36 -4.08 -7.28
CA SER A 748 17.60 -4.60 -6.70
C SER A 748 17.76 -4.06 -5.30
N SER A 749 18.15 -4.95 -4.39
CA SER A 749 18.45 -4.63 -3.00
C SER A 749 19.83 -5.21 -2.69
N LEU A 750 20.69 -4.38 -2.11
CA LEU A 750 21.96 -4.81 -1.55
C LEU A 750 21.98 -4.35 -0.10
N ARG A 751 22.23 -5.29 0.80
CA ARG A 751 22.29 -5.05 2.25
C ARG A 751 23.59 -5.64 2.78
N ARG A 752 24.33 -4.84 3.54
CA ARG A 752 25.41 -5.30 4.41
C ARG A 752 24.97 -5.13 5.86
N SER A 753 25.11 -6.20 6.64
CA SER A 753 24.86 -6.17 8.09
C SER A 753 26.07 -6.76 8.80
N VAL A 754 26.69 -6.00 9.68
CA VAL A 754 27.71 -6.44 10.64
C VAL A 754 26.98 -7.07 11.83
N ASN A 755 27.42 -8.27 12.21
CA ASN A 755 26.84 -9.11 13.25
C ASN A 755 27.97 -9.77 14.08
N PHE A 756 27.60 -10.57 15.07
CA PHE A 756 28.51 -11.40 15.85
C PHE A 756 28.05 -12.85 15.82
N ASN A 757 28.99 -13.78 15.68
CA ASN A 757 28.80 -15.21 15.94
C ASN A 757 29.73 -15.61 17.10
N ASN A 758 29.18 -15.95 18.26
CA ASN A 758 29.94 -16.28 19.48
C ASN A 758 31.10 -15.30 19.79
N ASP A 759 30.78 -14.01 19.85
CA ASP A 759 31.73 -12.87 19.99
C ASP A 759 32.73 -12.64 18.82
N VAL A 760 32.64 -13.42 17.75
CA VAL A 760 33.42 -13.14 16.53
C VAL A 760 32.60 -12.23 15.63
N GLN A 761 33.10 -11.01 15.42
CA GLN A 761 32.48 -10.06 14.51
C GLN A 761 32.62 -10.54 13.07
N TYR A 762 31.51 -10.60 12.34
CA TYR A 762 31.46 -10.86 10.91
C TYR A 762 30.44 -9.92 10.26
N ALA A 763 30.32 -9.97 8.95
CA ALA A 763 29.34 -9.24 8.23
C ALA A 763 28.79 -9.99 7.03
N SER A 764 27.47 -10.08 7.02
CA SER A 764 26.71 -10.67 5.92
C SER A 764 26.48 -9.62 4.83
N ARG A 765 26.53 -10.09 3.58
CA ARG A 765 26.15 -9.31 2.40
C ARG A 765 25.08 -10.06 1.63
N ASN A 766 23.84 -9.58 1.71
CA ASN A 766 22.73 -10.05 0.90
C ASN A 766 22.59 -9.16 -0.34
N THR A 767 22.64 -9.76 -1.52
CA THR A 767 22.37 -9.12 -2.81
C THR A 767 21.17 -9.82 -3.44
N SER A 768 20.13 -9.05 -3.74
CA SER A 768 18.92 -9.52 -4.42
C SER A 768 18.67 -8.69 -5.67
N MET A 769 18.34 -9.37 -6.77
CA MET A 769 17.93 -8.71 -8.03
C MET A 769 16.73 -9.43 -8.61
N THR A 770 15.69 -8.66 -8.90
CA THR A 770 14.38 -9.16 -9.31
C THR A 770 13.94 -8.48 -10.62
N PRO A 771 14.45 -8.91 -11.78
CA PRO A 771 13.85 -8.50 -13.05
C PRO A 771 12.46 -9.12 -13.19
N ASN A 772 11.53 -8.33 -13.71
CA ASN A 772 10.18 -8.77 -14.03
C ASN A 772 9.77 -8.28 -15.41
N VAL A 773 9.02 -9.11 -16.11
CA VAL A 773 8.42 -8.80 -17.40
C VAL A 773 6.95 -9.11 -17.30
N ARG A 774 6.10 -8.14 -17.62
CA ARG A 774 4.66 -8.33 -17.79
C ARG A 774 4.27 -7.90 -19.19
N ALA A 775 3.50 -8.72 -19.89
CA ALA A 775 2.88 -8.34 -21.15
C ALA A 775 1.37 -8.51 -21.02
N THR A 776 0.59 -7.53 -21.44
CA THR A 776 -0.87 -7.60 -21.51
C THR A 776 -1.27 -7.51 -22.98
N PHE A 777 -1.77 -8.60 -23.54
CA PHE A 777 -2.45 -8.61 -24.83
C PHE A 777 -3.94 -8.40 -24.59
N THR A 778 -4.50 -7.34 -25.15
CA THR A 778 -5.93 -7.04 -25.08
C THR A 778 -6.51 -7.09 -26.48
N TRP A 779 -7.46 -8.00 -26.70
CA TRP A 779 -8.37 -8.01 -27.84
C TRP A 779 -9.73 -7.55 -27.35
N LYS A 780 -9.87 -6.22 -27.22
CA LYS A 780 -11.04 -5.47 -26.76
C LYS A 780 -12.10 -6.30 -26.00
N ASP A 781 -13.31 -6.42 -26.54
CA ASP A 781 -14.47 -7.07 -25.90
C ASP A 781 -14.46 -8.60 -26.10
N VAL A 782 -13.28 -9.20 -26.34
CA VAL A 782 -13.12 -10.63 -26.67
C VAL A 782 -12.28 -11.35 -25.63
N LEU A 783 -11.04 -10.90 -25.43
CA LEU A 783 -10.02 -11.63 -24.68
C LEU A 783 -8.95 -10.68 -24.15
N GLU A 784 -8.49 -10.93 -22.94
CA GLU A 784 -7.25 -10.40 -22.37
C GLU A 784 -6.36 -11.55 -21.89
N ILE A 785 -5.07 -11.47 -22.18
CA ILE A 785 -4.05 -12.39 -21.67
C ILE A 785 -2.91 -11.57 -21.07
N THR A 786 -2.59 -11.83 -19.81
CA THR A 786 -1.52 -11.15 -19.09
C THR A 786 -0.53 -12.17 -18.53
N PRO A 787 0.47 -12.63 -19.31
CA PRO A 787 1.63 -13.31 -18.75
C PRO A 787 2.51 -12.34 -17.96
N ASN A 788 2.97 -12.77 -16.80
CA ASN A 788 4.02 -12.12 -16.03
C ASN A 788 5.08 -13.14 -15.63
N TYR A 789 6.34 -12.76 -15.72
CA TYR A 789 7.45 -13.59 -15.28
C TYR A 789 8.40 -12.78 -14.43
N ARG A 790 8.72 -13.31 -13.26
CA ARG A 790 9.61 -12.70 -12.28
C ARG A 790 10.68 -13.71 -11.89
N LEU A 791 11.92 -13.31 -12.11
CA LEU A 791 13.10 -14.04 -11.66
C LEU A 791 13.64 -13.31 -10.43
N THR A 792 14.07 -14.04 -9.40
CA THR A 792 14.79 -13.44 -8.28
C THR A 792 16.11 -14.15 -8.09
N PHE A 793 17.20 -13.42 -8.30
CA PHE A 793 18.54 -13.84 -7.98
C PHE A 793 18.84 -13.41 -6.55
N ASN A 794 19.17 -14.34 -5.67
CA ASN A 794 19.62 -14.05 -4.31
C ASN A 794 21.02 -14.62 -4.09
N GLN A 795 21.86 -13.81 -3.46
CA GLN A 795 23.22 -14.17 -3.07
C GLN A 795 23.46 -13.67 -1.65
N ASN A 796 23.73 -14.60 -0.74
CA ASN A 796 24.17 -14.34 0.63
C ASN A 796 25.64 -14.69 0.74
N LYS A 797 26.46 -13.71 1.11
CA LYS A 797 27.88 -13.93 1.40
C LYS A 797 28.21 -13.59 2.84
N TYR A 798 29.10 -14.38 3.42
CA TYR A 798 29.63 -14.20 4.77
C TYR A 798 31.14 -13.99 4.67
N ASP A 799 31.70 -13.17 5.56
CA ASP A 799 33.16 -12.97 5.69
C ASP A 799 33.74 -13.70 6.91
N ILE A 800 33.05 -14.77 7.35
CA ILE A 800 33.51 -15.75 8.34
C ILE A 800 33.41 -17.15 7.72
N ASP A 801 34.36 -18.03 8.05
CA ASP A 801 34.47 -19.38 7.47
C ASP A 801 33.38 -20.35 7.99
N ASP A 802 32.78 -20.05 9.14
CA ASP A 802 31.73 -20.88 9.76
C ASP A 802 30.42 -20.91 8.95
N PHE A 803 30.24 -19.99 8.00
CA PHE A 803 29.03 -19.89 7.19
C PHE A 803 29.29 -20.04 5.70
N ASP A 804 28.60 -20.98 5.08
CA ASP A 804 28.62 -21.18 3.64
C ASP A 804 27.89 -20.05 2.90
N ASN A 805 28.49 -19.59 1.81
CA ASN A 805 27.83 -18.67 0.88
C ASN A 805 26.66 -19.38 0.18
N GLN A 806 25.52 -18.70 0.06
CA GLN A 806 24.32 -19.24 -0.58
C GLN A 806 23.95 -18.45 -1.83
N GLU A 807 23.67 -19.15 -2.92
CA GLU A 807 23.19 -18.58 -4.18
C GLU A 807 22.01 -19.38 -4.71
N PHE A 808 20.90 -18.69 -5.01
CA PHE A 808 19.73 -19.35 -5.56
C PHE A 808 18.90 -18.42 -6.45
N VAL A 809 18.18 -19.04 -7.38
CA VAL A 809 17.31 -18.34 -8.34
C VAL A 809 15.90 -18.88 -8.22
N SER A 810 14.96 -18.03 -7.79
CA SER A 810 13.54 -18.40 -7.74
C SER A 810 12.81 -17.89 -8.99
N HIS A 811 11.83 -18.68 -9.43
CA HIS A 811 11.05 -18.43 -10.63
C HIS A 811 9.59 -18.27 -10.25
N ASN A 812 8.94 -17.23 -10.76
CA ASN A 812 7.51 -17.02 -10.61
C ASN A 812 6.93 -16.69 -11.98
N LEU A 813 6.01 -17.52 -12.47
CA LEU A 813 5.28 -17.32 -13.71
C LEU A 813 3.80 -17.19 -13.37
N GLY A 814 3.19 -16.07 -13.73
CA GLY A 814 1.75 -15.89 -13.70
C GLY A 814 1.20 -15.83 -15.12
N ILE A 815 0.05 -16.46 -15.35
CA ILE A 815 -0.71 -16.34 -16.57
C ILE A 815 -2.16 -16.05 -16.18
N GLN A 816 -2.59 -14.84 -16.46
CA GLN A 816 -3.96 -14.43 -16.28
C GLN A 816 -4.66 -14.37 -17.64
N THR A 817 -5.91 -14.82 -17.68
CA THR A 817 -6.76 -14.71 -18.85
C THR A 817 -8.14 -14.21 -18.46
N ALA A 818 -8.74 -13.39 -19.32
CA ALA A 818 -10.14 -12.99 -19.21
C ALA A 818 -10.79 -13.07 -20.60
N THR A 819 -11.80 -13.92 -20.76
CA THR A 819 -12.53 -14.10 -22.02
C THR A 819 -13.96 -13.61 -21.85
N PHE A 820 -14.46 -12.83 -22.81
CA PHE A 820 -15.76 -12.15 -22.74
C PHE A 820 -16.76 -12.63 -23.81
N VAL A 821 -16.48 -13.77 -24.45
CA VAL A 821 -17.27 -14.34 -25.55
C VAL A 821 -17.76 -15.73 -25.15
N PRO A 822 -19.07 -16.04 -25.32
CA PRO A 822 -20.15 -15.19 -25.84
C PRO A 822 -20.50 -14.01 -24.93
N LYS A 823 -21.22 -13.00 -25.46
CA LYS A 823 -21.66 -11.83 -24.69
C LYS A 823 -22.31 -12.25 -23.37
N LYS A 824 -22.07 -11.48 -22.30
CA LYS A 824 -22.51 -11.71 -20.91
C LYS A 824 -21.75 -12.81 -20.17
N LEU A 825 -20.99 -13.66 -20.86
CA LEU A 825 -20.12 -14.63 -20.22
C LEU A 825 -18.75 -14.00 -20.00
N GLU A 826 -18.23 -14.10 -18.79
CA GLU A 826 -16.86 -13.74 -18.45
C GLU A 826 -16.19 -14.98 -17.85
N TRP A 827 -15.13 -15.46 -18.48
CA TRP A 827 -14.31 -16.55 -17.97
C TRP A 827 -12.91 -16.06 -17.66
N ARG A 828 -12.54 -16.12 -16.37
CA ARG A 828 -11.21 -15.73 -15.89
C ARG A 828 -10.44 -16.94 -15.39
N ASN A 829 -9.15 -16.97 -15.69
CA ASN A 829 -8.21 -17.90 -15.10
C ASN A 829 -7.02 -17.13 -14.56
N ASP A 830 -6.59 -17.51 -13.36
CA ASP A 830 -5.38 -17.04 -12.72
C ASP A 830 -4.52 -18.27 -12.42
N ILE A 831 -3.42 -18.40 -13.14
CA ILE A 831 -2.51 -19.55 -13.07
C ILE A 831 -1.17 -19.03 -12.60
N ASN A 832 -0.73 -19.45 -11.42
CA ASN A 832 0.57 -19.12 -10.88
C ASN A 832 1.42 -20.38 -10.75
N PHE A 833 2.65 -20.27 -11.20
CA PHE A 833 3.70 -21.24 -10.96
C PHE A 833 4.78 -20.57 -10.14
N SER A 834 5.11 -21.19 -9.01
CA SER A 834 6.27 -20.82 -8.21
C SER A 834 7.26 -21.96 -8.24
N TYR A 835 8.54 -21.64 -8.35
CA TYR A 835 9.64 -22.56 -8.13
C TYR A 835 10.65 -21.91 -7.20
N ASN A 836 10.87 -22.55 -6.05
CA ASN A 836 11.85 -22.14 -5.07
C ASN A 836 12.87 -23.28 -4.87
N PRO A 837 14.11 -23.14 -5.37
CA PRO A 837 15.12 -24.17 -5.20
C PRO A 837 15.68 -24.23 -3.77
N ASN A 838 15.44 -23.19 -2.95
CA ASN A 838 15.92 -23.09 -1.57
C ASN A 838 15.07 -23.93 -0.59
N VAL A 839 14.84 -25.20 -0.95
CA VAL A 839 14.19 -26.23 -0.14
C VAL A 839 14.95 -27.55 -0.29
N SER A 840 15.02 -28.33 0.79
CA SER A 840 15.80 -29.57 0.81
C SER A 840 15.24 -30.69 -0.08
N PRO A 841 16.05 -31.71 -0.40
CA PRO A 841 15.58 -32.92 -1.07
C PRO A 841 14.39 -33.55 -0.34
N GLY A 842 13.28 -33.79 -1.05
CA GLY A 842 12.05 -34.37 -0.49
C GLY A 842 10.86 -33.41 -0.41
N PHE A 843 11.08 -32.10 -0.45
CA PHE A 843 10.01 -31.09 -0.47
C PHE A 843 9.61 -30.68 -1.89
N GLN A 844 8.34 -30.29 -2.06
CA GLN A 844 7.81 -29.81 -3.34
C GLN A 844 8.41 -28.45 -3.69
N LYS A 845 9.42 -28.45 -4.57
CA LYS A 845 10.12 -27.23 -5.00
C LYS A 845 9.30 -26.33 -5.92
N SER A 846 8.29 -26.90 -6.58
CA SER A 846 7.43 -26.21 -7.53
C SER A 846 5.96 -26.46 -7.25
N ALA A 847 5.14 -25.41 -7.27
CA ALA A 847 3.69 -25.53 -7.16
C ALA A 847 3.01 -24.81 -8.32
N TRP A 848 1.98 -25.44 -8.87
CA TRP A 848 1.02 -24.79 -9.77
C TRP A 848 -0.27 -24.52 -9.00
N PHE A 849 -0.67 -23.26 -9.02
CA PHE A 849 -1.90 -22.81 -8.39
C PHE A 849 -2.81 -22.22 -9.46
N TRP A 850 -4.00 -22.81 -9.62
CA TRP A 850 -4.93 -22.40 -10.68
C TRP A 850 -6.30 -22.09 -10.09
N ASN A 851 -6.66 -20.81 -10.10
CA ASN A 851 -8.00 -20.36 -9.77
C ASN A 851 -8.78 -20.05 -11.06
N SER A 852 -10.05 -20.45 -11.10
CA SER A 852 -10.91 -20.22 -12.26
C SER A 852 -12.25 -19.61 -11.84
N THR A 853 -12.75 -18.66 -12.62
CA THR A 853 -14.02 -17.98 -12.37
C THR A 853 -14.82 -17.92 -13.66
N LEU A 854 -16.05 -18.42 -13.63
CA LEU A 854 -17.02 -18.31 -14.71
C LEU A 854 -18.22 -17.47 -14.25
N ALA A 855 -18.36 -16.28 -14.78
CA ALA A 855 -19.41 -15.33 -14.46
C ALA A 855 -20.37 -15.15 -15.65
N TYR A 856 -21.66 -15.04 -15.38
CA TYR A 856 -22.70 -14.80 -16.37
C TYR A 856 -23.62 -13.66 -15.94
N SER A 857 -23.64 -12.59 -16.73
CA SER A 857 -24.46 -11.40 -16.49
C SER A 857 -25.93 -11.62 -16.88
N ILE A 858 -26.83 -11.23 -16.01
CA ILE A 858 -28.28 -11.32 -16.13
C ILE A 858 -28.93 -9.98 -15.73
N LEU A 859 -30.26 -9.86 -15.90
CA LEU A 859 -31.03 -8.65 -15.57
C LEU A 859 -30.50 -7.35 -16.23
N ASN A 860 -30.18 -7.39 -17.52
CA ASN A 860 -29.56 -6.27 -18.25
C ASN A 860 -28.26 -5.79 -17.57
N ASP A 861 -27.40 -6.76 -17.24
CA ASP A 861 -26.09 -6.55 -16.61
C ASP A 861 -26.16 -5.94 -15.19
N LYS A 862 -27.33 -6.00 -14.55
CA LYS A 862 -27.53 -5.60 -13.16
C LYS A 862 -27.25 -6.71 -12.16
N ALA A 863 -27.19 -7.95 -12.58
CA ALA A 863 -26.85 -9.07 -11.69
C ALA A 863 -25.93 -10.07 -12.39
N THR A 864 -25.14 -10.80 -11.61
CA THR A 864 -24.16 -11.76 -12.12
C THR A 864 -24.21 -13.03 -11.29
N VAL A 865 -24.35 -14.18 -11.96
CA VAL A 865 -24.17 -15.51 -11.36
C VAL A 865 -22.74 -15.96 -11.64
N THR A 866 -22.00 -16.38 -10.61
CA THR A 866 -20.58 -16.72 -10.74
C THR A 866 -20.29 -18.07 -10.12
N LEU A 867 -19.66 -18.96 -10.88
CA LEU A 867 -19.05 -20.19 -10.41
C LEU A 867 -17.55 -19.96 -10.24
N LYS A 868 -17.03 -20.22 -9.04
CA LYS A 868 -15.62 -20.05 -8.66
C LYS A 868 -15.02 -21.40 -8.30
N VAL A 869 -13.78 -21.61 -8.68
CA VAL A 869 -12.98 -22.76 -8.26
C VAL A 869 -11.66 -22.27 -7.72
N TYR A 870 -11.35 -22.64 -6.49
CA TYR A 870 -10.09 -22.36 -5.81
C TYR A 870 -9.20 -23.60 -5.86
N ASP A 871 -7.93 -23.41 -6.23
CA ASP A 871 -6.93 -24.47 -6.39
C ASP A 871 -7.43 -25.66 -7.21
N LEU A 872 -7.70 -25.45 -8.51
CA LEU A 872 -8.18 -26.50 -9.43
C LEU A 872 -7.25 -27.73 -9.50
N LEU A 873 -5.97 -27.56 -9.15
CA LEU A 873 -4.96 -28.62 -9.19
C LEU A 873 -4.73 -29.29 -7.83
N ASN A 874 -5.30 -28.75 -6.76
CA ASN A 874 -5.17 -29.25 -5.39
C ASN A 874 -3.70 -29.46 -4.96
N GLN A 875 -2.87 -28.42 -5.15
CA GLN A 875 -1.43 -28.46 -4.85
C GLN A 875 -1.01 -27.56 -3.67
N ASN A 876 -1.96 -26.89 -3.01
CA ASN A 876 -1.67 -26.05 -1.86
C ASN A 876 -1.28 -26.89 -0.63
N THR A 877 0.00 -26.84 -0.20
CA THR A 877 0.52 -27.66 0.91
C THR A 877 1.14 -26.87 2.07
N ASN A 878 1.20 -25.52 1.98
CA ASN A 878 1.76 -24.59 2.98
C ASN A 878 3.06 -25.02 3.67
N ALA A 879 3.91 -25.79 2.98
CA ALA A 879 5.18 -26.23 3.53
C ALA A 879 6.23 -25.15 3.28
N ARG A 880 6.96 -24.75 4.33
CA ARG A 880 8.07 -23.81 4.26
C ARG A 880 9.29 -24.40 4.96
N ARG A 881 10.47 -24.18 4.37
CA ARG A 881 11.76 -24.39 5.03
C ARG A 881 12.41 -23.05 5.33
N SER A 882 13.00 -22.91 6.51
CA SER A 882 13.90 -21.83 6.89
C SER A 882 15.24 -22.44 7.29
N ALA A 883 16.34 -21.89 6.78
CA ALA A 883 17.68 -22.29 7.16
C ALA A 883 18.43 -21.02 7.59
N ASN A 884 18.90 -21.01 8.83
CA ASN A 884 19.71 -19.96 9.41
C ASN A 884 21.02 -20.59 9.96
N GLU A 885 21.81 -19.76 10.62
CA GLU A 885 23.13 -20.11 11.18
C GLU A 885 23.04 -21.25 12.21
N ASP A 886 21.99 -21.25 13.05
CA ASP A 886 21.87 -22.18 14.19
C ASP A 886 20.91 -23.35 13.94
N TYR A 887 20.17 -23.36 12.83
CA TYR A 887 19.19 -24.41 12.57
C TYR A 887 18.68 -24.45 11.13
N ILE A 888 18.13 -25.61 10.76
CA ILE A 888 17.29 -25.80 9.60
C ILE A 888 15.92 -26.32 10.05
N GLN A 889 14.85 -25.62 9.68
CA GLN A 889 13.49 -25.90 10.13
C GLN A 889 12.55 -26.06 8.94
N ASP A 890 11.78 -27.14 8.93
CA ASP A 890 10.63 -27.36 8.06
C ASP A 890 9.35 -27.16 8.88
N THR A 891 8.41 -26.40 8.33
CA THR A 891 7.12 -26.12 8.96
C THR A 891 6.01 -26.38 7.94
N GLN A 892 4.94 -27.04 8.39
CA GLN A 892 3.71 -27.26 7.64
C GLN A 892 2.51 -26.90 8.50
N SER A 893 1.55 -26.20 7.92
CA SER A 893 0.34 -25.76 8.62
C SER A 893 -0.94 -26.01 7.84
N THR A 894 -2.06 -25.86 8.53
CA THR A 894 -3.40 -25.97 7.95
C THR A 894 -3.61 -24.93 6.84
N VAL A 895 -4.12 -25.37 5.69
CA VAL A 895 -4.52 -24.49 4.58
C VAL A 895 -5.90 -24.81 4.04
N LEU A 896 -6.47 -23.83 3.32
CA LEU A 896 -7.60 -24.07 2.44
C LEU A 896 -7.21 -24.99 1.30
N ASN A 897 -7.96 -26.08 1.23
CA ASN A 897 -7.94 -27.03 0.13
C ASN A 897 -8.87 -26.55 -1.00
N GLN A 898 -8.88 -27.32 -2.10
CA GLN A 898 -9.77 -27.07 -3.23
C GLN A 898 -11.25 -26.91 -2.81
N TYR A 899 -11.92 -25.89 -3.34
CA TYR A 899 -13.38 -25.74 -3.19
C TYR A 899 -14.04 -25.15 -4.44
N PHE A 900 -15.32 -25.44 -4.60
CA PHE A 900 -16.19 -24.91 -5.65
C PHE A 900 -17.27 -24.05 -5.02
N MET A 901 -17.53 -22.87 -5.56
CA MET A 901 -18.49 -21.93 -4.98
C MET A 901 -19.38 -21.31 -6.05
N LEU A 902 -20.68 -21.30 -5.79
CA LEU A 902 -21.67 -20.58 -6.58
C LEU A 902 -22.06 -19.30 -5.83
N SER A 903 -21.96 -18.16 -6.51
CA SER A 903 -22.32 -16.86 -5.94
C SER A 903 -23.26 -16.09 -6.86
N PHE A 904 -24.09 -15.26 -6.25
CA PHE A 904 -24.97 -14.30 -6.91
C PHE A 904 -24.60 -12.90 -6.44
N SER A 905 -24.59 -11.94 -7.37
CA SER A 905 -24.41 -10.53 -7.04
C SER A 905 -25.41 -9.67 -7.79
N TRP A 906 -25.86 -8.58 -7.16
CA TRP A 906 -26.84 -7.66 -7.70
C TRP A 906 -26.43 -6.21 -7.43
N LYS A 907 -26.39 -5.40 -8.49
CA LYS A 907 -26.10 -3.98 -8.49
C LYS A 907 -27.40 -3.19 -8.68
N PHE A 908 -27.61 -2.19 -7.83
CA PHE A 908 -28.71 -1.23 -7.93
C PHE A 908 -28.15 0.20 -7.99
N ASN A 909 -28.83 1.06 -8.74
CA ASN A 909 -28.44 2.47 -8.88
C ASN A 909 -29.68 3.29 -9.25
N THR A 910 -29.97 4.33 -8.46
CA THR A 910 -31.04 5.29 -8.71
C THR A 910 -30.53 6.71 -9.03
N LEU A 911 -29.21 6.90 -9.18
CA LEU A 911 -28.63 8.16 -9.63
C LEU A 911 -29.09 8.45 -11.07
N GLY A 912 -29.66 9.65 -11.28
CA GLY A 912 -30.08 10.16 -12.59
C GLY A 912 -31.50 9.76 -13.07
N LYS A 913 -32.10 10.65 -13.89
CA LYS A 913 -33.44 10.62 -14.52
C LYS A 913 -34.54 9.79 -13.82
N LYS A 914 -34.66 9.94 -12.50
CA LYS A 914 -35.87 9.80 -11.69
C LYS A 914 -35.54 10.24 -10.26
N GLY A 915 -35.23 11.52 -10.11
CA GLY A 915 -35.09 12.20 -8.82
C GLY A 915 -36.42 12.39 -8.10
N GLU A 916 -37.29 11.38 -8.06
CA GLU A 916 -38.47 11.35 -7.20
C GLU A 916 -38.29 10.21 -6.20
N THR A 917 -37.49 10.44 -5.17
CA THR A 917 -37.79 9.81 -3.88
C THR A 917 -38.77 10.73 -3.18
N GLY A 918 -40.06 10.51 -3.42
CA GLY A 918 -41.12 11.13 -2.62
C GLY A 918 -40.87 10.81 -1.14
N ARG A 919 -40.98 11.82 -0.29
CA ARG A 919 -40.69 11.78 1.15
C ARG A 919 -41.56 10.80 1.97
N ASP A 920 -42.46 10.03 1.35
CA ASP A 920 -43.55 9.38 2.08
C ASP A 920 -43.44 7.84 2.25
N ASN A 921 -42.37 7.17 1.78
CA ASN A 921 -42.32 5.69 1.86
C ASN A 921 -41.04 5.10 2.50
N PHE A 922 -40.35 5.84 3.37
CA PHE A 922 -39.08 5.36 3.96
C PHE A 922 -39.23 4.46 5.22
N PHE A 923 -40.44 4.04 5.59
CA PHE A 923 -40.67 3.09 6.69
C PHE A 923 -41.43 1.86 6.22
N MET A 924 -40.74 0.91 5.60
CA MET A 924 -41.03 -0.53 5.70
C MET A 924 -39.84 -1.32 5.14
N PHE A 925 -38.85 -1.59 5.99
CA PHE A 925 -38.07 -2.83 6.03
C PHE A 925 -37.59 -3.06 7.46
#